data_AF-A0A166WJH8-F1
#
_entry.id   AF-A0A166WJH8-F1
#
_cell.length_a   1.000
_cell.length_b   1.000
_cell.length_c   1.000
_cell.angle_alpha   90.00
_cell.angle_beta   90.00
_cell.angle_gamma   90.00
#
_symmetry.space_group_name_H-M   'P 1'
#
loop_
_entity.id
_entity.type
_entity.pdbx_description
1 polymer ?
#
loop_
_entity_poly.entity_id
_entity_poly.type
_entity_poly.pdbx_seq_one_letter_code
_entity_poly.pdbx_strand_id
1 'polypeptide(L)'
;MAALNRSTSLESIASLMSSPQVDKAELDPMPIDPAYTISLVQSPTTSERCSGEGAAIEAEIPAYAEHARFFLPTENIFFVVANTLYSVPRSPFERHSSAFAGKGLTRDNPMVLEDVAAAHLDSLLSLLYPSEYGVYTATSVEEWTSILHLAIRWGFESIKNLSIERLSPIASDIDKIVLGRQYAIDEWLGAAYLSICSRWECLSKEEGRRMQVDDIIEISAIRHQFGLGALSKVVLPLSIGEVRVRFGLLASDPAVASVLNLTPSAAGLDAAIRPEPEKPSEKAAFLELARAGAAVALAVGVWVMDLAITHFETHDVRFPTSLTGDGTDAMNTDCDYSSAYVSLYADEGLVGHGMTFTIGRGNEIVIAAIKLVAARLVGKDTAALFADMGAAWNHLVADPQLRWIGPEKGVIHIATGAVDNALWDMFARFSQKPLWKLITDMSPAELVRSTTFRYITDAITPEEALALLEEKAAGKAAREAEVKARGYPAYVTSAGWLGYSDEKIARLTKEAIDHGFNHFKMKVGADQADDLRRGQLIRSLIDDPKLLPEGVKVGEGARDLNGEGLRGKNAGPTGAVLMIDSNQVWDVKQAIEYVQGLETIKPWFIEEPTAPDDILGHAAIRKALKPHGIGVATGEHAHNRMVFKQLLQADAIDVCQIDSCRLAGVSEVLAVLLMAAKFGVVVCPHAGGVGLCEYVIHLSLIDYIAVSGSMERNVLEYVDHLHEHFVHPCSINSKGRYNVPLDPKEGYSIEFRQEAIGEFEFPNGSYWVGRAAEKK
;
A
#
# COMPACT_ATOMS: atom_id res chain seq x y z
N MET A 1 38.70 48.25 4.35
CA MET A 1 39.39 48.11 3.05
C MET A 1 38.89 46.84 2.41
N ALA A 2 37.74 46.90 1.73
CA ALA A 2 37.58 47.24 0.31
C ALA A 2 37.90 46.00 -0.57
N ALA A 3 37.06 45.53 -1.47
CA ALA A 3 35.69 45.88 -1.86
C ALA A 3 35.25 44.75 -2.82
N LEU A 4 33.98 44.35 -2.78
CA LEU A 4 33.18 44.07 -3.98
C LEU A 4 31.72 43.84 -3.56
N ASN A 5 31.02 44.98 -3.48
CA ASN A 5 29.57 45.09 -3.63
C ASN A 5 29.17 44.59 -5.03
N ARG A 6 28.03 43.90 -5.14
CA ARG A 6 26.98 44.23 -6.11
C ARG A 6 25.68 43.49 -5.80
N SER A 7 24.69 44.31 -5.44
CA SER A 7 23.25 44.08 -5.49
C SER A 7 22.73 44.09 -6.93
N THR A 8 21.80 43.20 -7.27
CA THR A 8 20.82 43.34 -8.38
C THR A 8 19.75 42.27 -8.17
N SER A 9 18.56 42.55 -7.61
CA SER A 9 17.38 43.23 -8.18
C SER A 9 16.72 42.48 -9.37
N LEU A 10 15.71 41.67 -9.02
CA LEU A 10 14.37 41.41 -9.60
C LEU A 10 13.95 41.82 -11.04
N GLU A 11 14.82 42.13 -12.00
CA GLU A 11 14.39 42.62 -13.34
C GLU A 11 14.99 41.90 -14.56
N SER A 12 15.50 40.66 -14.45
CA SER A 12 16.21 40.01 -15.58
C SER A 12 15.67 38.64 -16.05
N ILE A 13 14.39 38.35 -15.84
CA ILE A 13 13.73 37.19 -16.48
C ILE A 13 12.48 37.68 -17.24
N ALA A 14 12.68 38.54 -18.24
CA ALA A 14 11.59 39.10 -19.05
C ALA A 14 11.88 39.15 -20.56
N SER A 15 12.83 38.36 -21.10
CA SER A 15 13.19 38.47 -22.53
C SER A 15 13.54 37.15 -23.25
N LEU A 16 13.03 36.00 -22.80
CA LEU A 16 13.31 34.71 -23.48
C LEU A 16 12.06 33.83 -23.61
N MET A 17 10.94 34.43 -24.03
CA MET A 17 9.79 33.68 -24.55
C MET A 17 9.34 34.29 -25.88
N SER A 18 9.69 33.62 -26.99
CA SER A 18 9.05 33.84 -28.28
C SER A 18 8.92 32.53 -29.06
N SER A 19 7.68 32.29 -29.51
CA SER A 19 7.14 31.29 -30.45
C SER A 19 6.52 30.01 -29.86
N PRO A 20 5.42 29.47 -30.46
CA PRO A 20 4.35 30.12 -31.23
C PRO A 20 2.94 29.84 -30.66
N GLN A 21 2.00 30.74 -30.96
CA GLN A 21 0.58 30.63 -30.62
C GLN A 21 -0.09 29.43 -31.33
N VAL A 22 -0.84 28.65 -30.57
CA VAL A 22 -1.89 27.76 -31.08
C VAL A 22 -3.22 28.46 -30.83
N ASP A 23 -3.90 28.83 -31.91
CA ASP A 23 -5.28 29.34 -31.86
C ASP A 23 -6.20 28.24 -31.33
N LYS A 24 -6.73 28.44 -30.12
CA LYS A 24 -7.95 27.77 -29.66
C LYS A 24 -9.07 28.78 -29.74
N ALA A 25 -9.98 28.58 -30.69
CA ALA A 25 -11.28 29.21 -30.67
C ALA A 25 -12.04 28.69 -29.45
N GLU A 26 -12.28 29.56 -28.47
CA GLU A 26 -13.18 29.31 -27.35
C GLU A 26 -14.62 29.27 -27.88
N LEU A 27 -15.29 28.14 -27.68
CA LEU A 27 -16.74 27.99 -27.84
C LEU A 27 -17.39 28.41 -26.52
N ASP A 28 -18.04 29.57 -26.51
CA ASP A 28 -18.94 29.97 -25.41
C ASP A 28 -20.14 28.99 -25.35
N PRO A 29 -20.63 28.62 -24.15
CA PRO A 29 -21.85 27.83 -24.02
C PRO A 29 -23.07 28.63 -24.50
N MET A 30 -23.79 28.10 -25.49
CA MET A 30 -25.06 28.69 -25.95
C MET A 30 -26.16 28.55 -24.89
N PRO A 31 -26.96 29.61 -24.62
CA PRO A 31 -28.08 29.55 -23.69
C PRO A 31 -29.24 28.72 -24.24
N ILE A 32 -29.87 27.93 -23.38
CA ILE A 32 -31.10 27.16 -23.68
C ILE A 32 -32.30 28.08 -23.44
N ASP A 33 -33.02 28.43 -24.51
CA ASP A 33 -34.39 28.95 -24.43
C ASP A 33 -35.37 27.76 -24.55
N PRO A 34 -36.20 27.46 -23.52
CA PRO A 34 -37.18 26.37 -23.57
C PRO A 34 -38.33 26.57 -24.58
N ALA A 35 -38.38 27.70 -25.29
CA ALA A 35 -39.42 28.03 -26.25
C ALA A 35 -38.92 28.20 -27.69
N TYR A 36 -38.05 27.31 -28.19
CA TYR A 36 -37.77 27.31 -29.63
C TYR A 36 -38.91 26.65 -30.41
N THR A 37 -39.72 27.51 -31.03
CA THR A 37 -40.74 27.09 -32.00
C THR A 37 -40.04 26.68 -33.29
N ILE A 38 -40.38 25.51 -33.84
CA ILE A 38 -39.91 25.06 -35.15
C ILE A 38 -40.35 26.10 -36.19
N SER A 39 -39.40 26.85 -36.75
CA SER A 39 -39.68 27.73 -37.89
C SER A 39 -39.77 26.87 -39.15
N LEU A 40 -41.00 26.59 -39.59
CA LEU A 40 -41.26 26.21 -40.97
C LEU A 40 -41.11 27.47 -41.82
N VAL A 41 -40.49 27.35 -42.99
CA VAL A 41 -40.51 28.42 -44.01
C VAL A 41 -41.99 28.70 -44.34
N GLN A 42 -42.53 29.79 -43.80
CA GLN A 42 -43.87 30.28 -44.16
C GLN A 42 -43.77 31.03 -45.49
N SER A 43 -44.37 30.47 -46.53
CA SER A 43 -44.71 31.21 -47.74
C SER A 43 -45.73 32.31 -47.43
N PRO A 44 -45.60 33.52 -48.02
CA PRO A 44 -46.37 34.69 -47.61
C PRO A 44 -47.87 34.55 -47.95
N THR A 45 -48.74 34.75 -46.97
CA THR A 45 -50.17 34.96 -47.17
C THR A 45 -50.45 36.44 -47.39
N THR A 46 -50.61 36.85 -48.64
CA THR A 46 -51.30 38.09 -49.01
C THR A 46 -52.67 37.76 -49.58
N SER A 47 -53.72 38.10 -48.84
CA SER A 47 -55.05 38.34 -49.40
C SER A 47 -55.31 39.84 -49.43
N GLU A 48 -55.04 40.47 -50.57
CA GLU A 48 -55.86 41.58 -51.08
C GLU A 48 -55.55 41.78 -52.56
N ARG A 49 -56.62 41.78 -53.37
CA ARG A 49 -56.59 41.76 -54.83
C ARG A 49 -56.12 43.10 -55.39
N CYS A 50 -55.22 43.07 -56.37
CA CYS A 50 -55.21 44.03 -57.46
C CYS A 50 -54.60 43.40 -58.73
N SER A 51 -55.25 43.70 -59.85
CA SER A 51 -55.06 43.18 -61.20
C SER A 51 -53.72 43.54 -61.86
N GLY A 52 -53.09 42.58 -62.55
CA GLY A 52 -52.02 42.84 -63.52
C GLY A 52 -51.30 41.57 -63.95
N GLU A 53 -51.34 41.26 -65.25
CA GLU A 53 -50.61 40.15 -65.88
C GLU A 53 -49.09 40.37 -65.85
N GLY A 54 -48.32 39.30 -65.60
CA GLY A 54 -46.90 39.23 -66.01
C GLY A 54 -45.91 38.64 -64.99
N ALA A 55 -45.36 37.46 -65.34
CA ALA A 55 -44.17 36.79 -64.81
C ALA A 55 -44.20 36.27 -63.35
N ALA A 56 -44.45 34.96 -63.20
CA ALA A 56 -44.12 34.21 -62.00
C ALA A 56 -42.59 34.12 -61.88
N ILE A 57 -42.04 34.65 -60.79
CA ILE A 57 -40.66 34.39 -60.36
C ILE A 57 -40.69 33.02 -59.69
N GLU A 58 -40.24 31.97 -60.39
CA GLU A 58 -39.85 30.72 -59.76
C GLU A 58 -38.62 31.01 -58.90
N ALA A 59 -38.74 30.88 -57.58
CA ALA A 59 -37.61 30.94 -56.68
C ALA A 59 -36.71 29.72 -56.95
N GLU A 60 -35.49 29.94 -57.43
CA GLU A 60 -34.48 28.89 -57.60
C GLU A 60 -34.23 28.20 -56.24
N ILE A 61 -34.44 26.89 -56.19
CA ILE A 61 -34.10 26.06 -55.03
C ILE A 61 -32.57 26.07 -54.89
N PRO A 62 -32.01 26.38 -53.70
CA PRO A 62 -30.56 26.41 -53.52
C PRO A 62 -29.91 25.06 -53.87
N ALA A 63 -28.86 25.08 -54.70
CA ALA A 63 -28.13 23.88 -55.08
C ALA A 63 -27.23 23.40 -53.92
N TYR A 64 -27.70 22.42 -53.15
CA TYR A 64 -26.95 21.78 -52.07
C TYR A 64 -26.11 20.59 -52.57
N ALA A 65 -24.94 20.36 -51.97
CA ALA A 65 -24.14 19.16 -52.22
C ALA A 65 -24.74 17.95 -51.48
N GLU A 66 -24.83 16.78 -52.10
CA GLU A 66 -25.39 15.57 -51.47
C GLU A 66 -24.37 14.92 -50.51
N HIS A 67 -24.80 14.49 -49.32
CA HIS A 67 -23.91 13.86 -48.33
C HIS A 67 -23.40 12.49 -48.80
N ALA A 68 -22.09 12.26 -48.80
CA ALA A 68 -21.48 11.06 -49.39
C ALA A 68 -21.94 9.73 -48.76
N ARG A 69 -22.27 9.73 -47.46
CA ARG A 69 -22.70 8.51 -46.71
C ARG A 69 -24.19 8.45 -46.42
N PHE A 70 -24.83 9.60 -46.20
CA PHE A 70 -26.19 9.69 -45.66
C PHE A 70 -27.15 10.31 -46.70
N PHE A 71 -27.10 9.75 -47.90
CA PHE A 71 -28.00 10.06 -49.01
C PHE A 71 -28.52 8.75 -49.61
N LEU A 72 -29.62 8.25 -49.04
CA LEU A 72 -30.19 6.91 -49.26
C LEU A 72 -31.36 6.98 -50.25
N PRO A 73 -31.75 5.88 -50.93
CA PRO A 73 -32.59 5.98 -52.14
C PRO A 73 -34.12 6.05 -51.96
N THR A 74 -34.74 5.78 -50.79
CA THR A 74 -36.23 5.70 -50.69
C THR A 74 -36.85 6.11 -49.35
N GLU A 75 -38.01 6.79 -49.41
CA GLU A 75 -38.87 7.23 -48.29
C GLU A 75 -38.17 8.10 -47.23
N ASN A 76 -37.46 9.13 -47.70
CA ASN A 76 -36.56 9.87 -46.83
C ASN A 76 -37.21 11.06 -46.12
N ILE A 77 -36.51 11.48 -45.08
CA ILE A 77 -36.55 12.79 -44.43
C ILE A 77 -35.29 13.55 -44.89
N PHE A 78 -35.39 14.87 -45.09
CA PHE A 78 -34.31 15.68 -45.64
C PHE A 78 -33.83 16.74 -44.64
N PHE A 79 -32.51 16.84 -44.47
CA PHE A 79 -31.85 17.84 -43.62
C PHE A 79 -30.81 18.62 -44.44
N VAL A 80 -30.61 19.89 -44.10
CA VAL A 80 -29.51 20.70 -44.64
C VAL A 80 -28.62 21.15 -43.49
N VAL A 81 -27.33 20.80 -43.55
CA VAL A 81 -26.30 21.22 -42.60
C VAL A 81 -25.12 21.80 -43.36
N ALA A 82 -24.70 23.04 -43.06
CA ALA A 82 -23.54 23.69 -43.69
C ALA A 82 -23.47 23.50 -45.22
N ASN A 83 -24.60 23.74 -45.92
CA ASN A 83 -24.78 23.59 -47.37
C ASN A 83 -24.74 22.14 -47.93
N THR A 84 -24.84 21.14 -47.06
CA THR A 84 -24.89 19.72 -47.43
C THR A 84 -26.28 19.14 -47.19
N LEU A 85 -26.84 18.48 -48.20
CA LEU A 85 -28.15 17.83 -48.16
C LEU A 85 -28.02 16.36 -47.74
N TYR A 86 -28.72 16.04 -46.67
CA TYR A 86 -28.88 14.69 -46.14
C TYR A 86 -30.22 14.11 -46.58
N SER A 87 -30.24 12.82 -46.89
CA SER A 87 -31.46 12.08 -47.25
C SER A 87 -31.42 10.70 -46.59
N VAL A 88 -32.23 10.48 -45.56
CA VAL A 88 -32.22 9.21 -44.80
C VAL A 88 -33.64 8.71 -44.57
N PRO A 89 -33.88 7.38 -44.43
CA PRO A 89 -35.22 6.83 -44.28
C PRO A 89 -35.98 7.46 -43.12
N ARG A 90 -37.24 7.85 -43.32
CA ARG A 90 -38.04 8.53 -42.30
C ARG A 90 -38.40 7.67 -41.08
N SER A 91 -38.45 6.34 -41.25
CA SER A 91 -39.02 5.44 -40.25
C SER A 91 -38.36 5.55 -38.87
N PRO A 92 -37.01 5.56 -38.71
CA PRO A 92 -36.40 5.73 -37.39
C PRO A 92 -36.74 7.07 -36.74
N PHE A 93 -36.82 8.15 -37.52
CA PHE A 93 -37.17 9.49 -37.03
C PHE A 93 -38.64 9.56 -36.61
N GLU A 94 -39.57 9.11 -37.45
CA GLU A 94 -41.01 9.18 -37.12
C GLU A 94 -41.42 8.18 -36.02
N ARG A 95 -40.71 7.05 -35.89
CA ARG A 95 -41.03 6.00 -34.91
C ARG A 95 -40.44 6.28 -33.53
N HIS A 96 -39.19 6.77 -33.48
CA HIS A 96 -38.45 6.91 -32.23
C HIS A 96 -38.32 8.35 -31.75
N SER A 97 -38.83 9.32 -32.51
CA SER A 97 -38.88 10.72 -32.12
C SER A 97 -40.26 11.33 -32.38
N SER A 98 -40.87 11.87 -31.33
CA SER A 98 -42.12 12.63 -31.42
C SER A 98 -41.96 13.94 -32.18
N ALA A 99 -40.74 14.47 -32.28
CA ALA A 99 -40.44 15.72 -32.94
C ALA A 99 -40.56 15.64 -34.47
N PHE A 100 -40.59 14.45 -35.07
CA PHE A 100 -40.62 14.25 -36.53
C PHE A 100 -41.91 13.64 -37.05
N ALA A 101 -42.75 13.06 -36.19
CA ALA A 101 -44.03 12.50 -36.59
C ALA A 101 -44.92 13.54 -37.29
N GLY A 102 -45.26 13.30 -38.55
CA GLY A 102 -46.20 14.14 -39.32
C GLY A 102 -45.64 15.46 -39.86
N LYS A 103 -44.33 15.73 -39.78
CA LYS A 103 -43.75 17.00 -40.24
C LYS A 103 -43.58 17.14 -41.76
N GLY A 104 -43.69 16.07 -42.52
CA GLY A 104 -43.73 16.14 -43.99
C GLY A 104 -42.49 16.76 -44.64
N LEU A 105 -41.29 16.55 -44.09
CA LEU A 105 -40.04 17.09 -44.63
C LEU A 105 -39.69 16.41 -45.96
N THR A 106 -39.60 17.19 -47.02
CA THR A 106 -39.33 16.75 -48.40
C THR A 106 -38.06 17.38 -48.94
N ARG A 107 -37.61 16.97 -50.13
CA ARG A 107 -36.44 17.57 -50.79
C ARG A 107 -36.61 19.08 -51.03
N ASP A 108 -37.84 19.51 -51.34
CA ASP A 108 -38.17 20.92 -51.63
C ASP A 108 -38.42 21.73 -50.35
N ASN A 109 -38.60 21.06 -49.20
CA ASN A 109 -38.77 21.68 -47.89
C ASN A 109 -37.99 20.91 -46.81
N PRO A 110 -36.64 20.92 -46.87
CA PRO A 110 -35.81 20.22 -45.90
C PRO A 110 -35.75 20.97 -44.57
N MET A 111 -35.40 20.27 -43.49
CA MET A 111 -35.12 20.93 -42.23
C MET A 111 -33.68 21.47 -42.22
N VAL A 112 -33.55 22.79 -42.22
CA VAL A 112 -32.25 23.47 -42.15
C VAL A 112 -31.78 23.51 -40.70
N LEU A 113 -30.54 23.06 -40.47
CA LEU A 113 -29.90 22.99 -39.16
C LEU A 113 -28.68 23.91 -39.15
N GLU A 114 -28.93 25.19 -38.88
CA GLU A 114 -27.88 26.23 -38.88
C GLU A 114 -26.95 26.12 -37.67
N ASP A 115 -27.42 25.51 -36.58
CA ASP A 115 -26.76 25.40 -35.28
C ASP A 115 -26.18 24.00 -34.99
N VAL A 116 -26.20 23.09 -35.98
CA VAL A 116 -25.68 21.72 -35.83
C VAL A 116 -24.49 21.53 -36.75
N ALA A 117 -23.34 21.12 -36.22
CA ALA A 117 -22.20 20.74 -37.05
C ALA A 117 -22.49 19.41 -37.78
N ALA A 118 -22.01 19.28 -39.02
CA ALA A 118 -22.18 18.05 -39.82
C ALA A 118 -21.71 16.79 -39.06
N ALA A 119 -20.57 16.88 -38.37
CA ALA A 119 -20.03 15.79 -37.55
C ALA A 119 -20.97 15.32 -36.42
N HIS A 120 -21.77 16.23 -35.85
CA HIS A 120 -22.73 15.89 -34.79
C HIS A 120 -23.92 15.10 -35.37
N LEU A 121 -24.45 15.56 -36.51
CA LEU A 121 -25.52 14.85 -37.21
C LEU A 121 -25.03 13.48 -37.70
N ASP A 122 -23.82 13.40 -38.26
CA ASP A 122 -23.20 12.15 -38.69
C ASP A 122 -23.04 11.14 -37.55
N SER A 123 -22.71 11.60 -36.35
CA SER A 123 -22.58 10.76 -35.17
C SER A 123 -23.92 10.15 -34.75
N LEU A 124 -25.00 10.94 -34.74
CA LEU A 124 -26.35 10.44 -34.48
C LEU A 124 -26.82 9.48 -35.58
N LEU A 125 -26.63 9.86 -36.85
CA LEU A 125 -27.02 9.05 -38.00
C LEU A 125 -26.26 7.73 -38.05
N SER A 126 -25.03 7.68 -37.54
CA SER A 126 -24.28 6.42 -37.41
C SER A 126 -24.90 5.46 -36.40
N LEU A 127 -25.66 5.94 -35.41
CA LEU A 127 -26.44 5.08 -34.51
C LEU A 127 -27.75 4.60 -35.15
N LEU A 128 -28.41 5.47 -35.91
CA LEU A 128 -29.67 5.15 -36.60
C LEU A 128 -29.47 4.25 -37.82
N TYR A 129 -28.33 4.41 -38.51
CA TYR A 129 -27.94 3.70 -39.73
C TYR A 129 -26.50 3.21 -39.62
N PRO A 130 -26.24 2.21 -38.74
CA PRO A 130 -24.90 1.68 -38.54
C PRO A 130 -24.41 0.94 -39.78
N SER A 131 -23.11 1.06 -40.07
CA SER A 131 -22.44 0.20 -41.06
C SER A 131 -22.23 -1.23 -40.53
N GLU A 132 -22.12 -1.37 -39.20
CA GLU A 132 -21.93 -2.64 -38.50
C GLU A 132 -22.68 -2.60 -37.16
N TYR A 133 -23.47 -3.62 -36.86
CA TYR A 133 -24.24 -3.68 -35.61
C TYR A 133 -23.32 -3.91 -34.41
N GLY A 134 -23.52 -3.13 -33.35
CA GLY A 134 -22.75 -3.25 -32.10
C GLY A 134 -21.42 -2.48 -32.08
N VAL A 135 -21.03 -1.86 -33.20
CA VAL A 135 -19.85 -0.99 -33.28
C VAL A 135 -20.31 0.47 -33.34
N TYR A 136 -19.91 1.25 -32.34
CA TYR A 136 -20.21 2.68 -32.29
C TYR A 136 -19.04 3.49 -32.83
N THR A 137 -19.33 4.48 -33.68
CA THR A 137 -18.30 5.37 -34.22
C THR A 137 -17.83 6.41 -33.20
N ALA A 138 -18.70 6.78 -32.26
CA ALA A 138 -18.37 7.73 -31.18
C ALA A 138 -17.52 7.05 -30.10
N THR A 139 -16.39 7.67 -29.77
CA THR A 139 -15.40 7.15 -28.79
C THR A 139 -15.02 8.19 -27.73
N SER A 140 -15.33 9.46 -27.96
CA SER A 140 -14.97 10.57 -27.07
C SER A 140 -16.17 11.16 -26.32
N VAL A 141 -15.90 11.91 -25.25
CA VAL A 141 -16.92 12.65 -24.50
C VAL A 141 -17.65 13.64 -25.39
N GLU A 142 -16.93 14.38 -26.24
CA GLU A 142 -17.51 15.37 -27.17
C GLU A 142 -18.52 14.74 -28.13
N GLU A 143 -18.16 13.63 -28.79
CA GLU A 143 -19.04 12.94 -29.74
C GLU A 143 -20.31 12.41 -29.05
N TRP A 144 -20.17 11.77 -27.89
CA TRP A 144 -21.31 11.25 -27.13
C TRP A 144 -22.18 12.36 -26.53
N THR A 145 -21.60 13.49 -26.14
CA THR A 145 -22.34 14.68 -25.70
C THR A 145 -23.15 15.27 -26.86
N SER A 146 -22.60 15.34 -28.06
CA SER A 146 -23.32 15.82 -29.25
C SER A 146 -24.48 14.90 -29.64
N ILE A 147 -24.30 13.58 -29.52
CA ILE A 147 -25.39 12.60 -29.69
C ILE A 147 -26.47 12.81 -28.62
N LEU A 148 -26.08 12.93 -27.35
CA LEU A 148 -27.01 13.16 -26.23
C LEU A 148 -27.83 14.43 -26.45
N HIS A 149 -27.18 15.52 -26.88
CA HIS A 149 -27.83 16.80 -27.16
C HIS A 149 -28.91 16.67 -28.25
N LEU A 150 -28.57 16.06 -29.39
CA LEU A 150 -29.53 15.87 -30.48
C LEU A 150 -30.64 14.87 -30.09
N ALA A 151 -30.30 13.82 -29.35
CA ALA A 151 -31.27 12.85 -28.86
C ALA A 151 -32.31 13.51 -27.94
N ILE A 152 -31.90 14.40 -27.05
CA ILE A 152 -32.81 15.16 -26.19
C ILE A 152 -33.61 16.18 -27.00
N ARG A 153 -32.94 16.97 -27.84
CA ARG A 153 -33.58 18.00 -28.70
C ARG A 153 -34.69 17.41 -29.56
N TRP A 154 -34.51 16.19 -30.04
CA TRP A 154 -35.46 15.50 -30.89
C TRP A 154 -36.27 14.42 -30.16
N GLY A 155 -36.11 14.20 -28.87
CA GLY A 155 -36.92 13.23 -28.12
C GLY A 155 -36.66 11.75 -28.46
N PHE A 156 -35.43 11.39 -28.82
CA PHE A 156 -34.99 10.00 -28.97
C PHE A 156 -34.62 9.37 -27.61
N GLU A 157 -35.61 8.90 -26.85
CA GLU A 157 -35.38 8.38 -25.49
C GLU A 157 -34.40 7.19 -25.42
N SER A 158 -34.44 6.25 -26.37
CA SER A 158 -33.51 5.12 -26.36
C SER A 158 -32.05 5.54 -26.62
N ILE A 159 -31.85 6.54 -27.48
CA ILE A 159 -30.51 7.07 -27.79
C ILE A 159 -29.99 7.94 -26.64
N LYS A 160 -30.88 8.71 -26.00
CA LYS A 160 -30.57 9.45 -24.77
C LYS A 160 -30.04 8.51 -23.69
N ASN A 161 -30.76 7.43 -23.39
CA ASN A 161 -30.34 6.45 -22.37
C ASN A 161 -29.02 5.77 -22.75
N LEU A 162 -28.84 5.39 -24.02
CA LEU A 162 -27.56 4.83 -24.50
C LEU A 162 -26.41 5.83 -24.34
N SER A 163 -26.64 7.10 -24.66
CA SER A 163 -25.60 8.14 -24.55
C SER A 163 -25.21 8.37 -23.09
N ILE A 164 -26.17 8.35 -22.17
CA ILE A 164 -25.94 8.39 -20.73
C ILE A 164 -25.09 7.18 -20.28
N GLU A 165 -25.49 5.95 -20.65
CA GLU A 165 -24.72 4.74 -20.33
C GLU A 165 -23.27 4.82 -20.80
N ARG A 166 -23.05 5.35 -22.01
CA ARG A 166 -21.71 5.42 -22.64
C ARG A 166 -20.86 6.57 -22.14
N LEU A 167 -21.46 7.69 -21.74
CA LEU A 167 -20.75 8.83 -21.13
C LEU A 167 -20.30 8.54 -19.70
N SER A 168 -21.07 7.78 -18.92
CA SER A 168 -20.80 7.51 -17.50
C SER A 168 -19.35 7.05 -17.19
N PRO A 169 -18.74 6.10 -17.94
CA PRO A 169 -17.36 5.66 -17.68
C PRO A 169 -16.26 6.59 -18.21
N ILE A 170 -16.56 7.48 -19.18
CA ILE A 170 -15.54 8.30 -19.86
C ILE A 170 -15.57 9.79 -19.48
N ALA A 171 -16.69 10.28 -18.94
CA ALA A 171 -16.86 11.67 -18.53
C ALA A 171 -16.23 11.94 -17.16
N SER A 172 -15.54 13.08 -17.01
CA SER A 172 -15.03 13.54 -15.71
C SER A 172 -16.17 13.92 -14.76
N ASP A 173 -15.88 14.06 -13.46
CA ASP A 173 -16.90 14.52 -12.49
C ASP A 173 -17.41 15.93 -12.80
N ILE A 174 -16.57 16.79 -13.39
CA ILE A 174 -16.98 18.11 -13.87
C ILE A 174 -17.92 17.96 -15.06
N ASP A 175 -17.58 17.11 -16.04
CA ASP A 175 -18.46 16.84 -17.19
C ASP A 175 -19.81 16.28 -16.73
N LYS A 176 -19.80 15.38 -15.74
CA LYS A 176 -21.00 14.79 -15.14
C LYS A 176 -21.87 15.84 -14.45
N ILE A 177 -21.28 16.81 -13.75
CA ILE A 177 -22.02 17.92 -13.16
C ILE A 177 -22.62 18.82 -14.25
N VAL A 178 -21.81 19.24 -15.22
CA VAL A 178 -22.23 20.15 -16.28
C VAL A 178 -23.35 19.53 -17.12
N LEU A 179 -23.13 18.32 -17.63
CA LEU A 179 -24.11 17.59 -18.43
C LEU A 179 -25.33 17.18 -17.59
N GLY A 180 -25.10 16.77 -16.33
CA GLY A 180 -26.18 16.40 -15.43
C GLY A 180 -27.12 17.55 -15.12
N ARG A 181 -26.60 18.77 -14.92
CA ARG A 181 -27.41 19.98 -14.77
C ARG A 181 -28.07 20.39 -16.07
N GLN A 182 -27.34 20.37 -17.17
CA GLN A 182 -27.85 20.80 -18.48
C GLN A 182 -29.00 19.92 -18.98
N TYR A 183 -28.94 18.61 -18.71
CA TYR A 183 -29.87 17.61 -19.26
C TYR A 183 -30.72 16.90 -18.20
N ALA A 184 -30.70 17.36 -16.94
CA ALA A 184 -31.42 16.78 -15.81
C ALA A 184 -31.13 15.27 -15.58
N ILE A 185 -29.83 14.93 -15.50
CA ILE A 185 -29.35 13.55 -15.25
C ILE A 185 -28.94 13.44 -13.78
N ASP A 186 -29.93 13.35 -12.89
CA ASP A 186 -29.73 13.39 -11.43
C ASP A 186 -28.89 12.22 -10.88
N GLU A 187 -28.88 11.09 -11.59
CA GLU A 187 -28.12 9.89 -11.21
C GLU A 187 -26.61 10.13 -11.14
N TRP A 188 -26.08 11.07 -11.92
CA TRP A 188 -24.66 11.44 -11.90
C TRP A 188 -24.32 12.47 -10.83
N LEU A 189 -25.23 13.42 -10.61
CA LEU A 189 -24.97 14.64 -9.86
C LEU A 189 -24.53 14.36 -8.43
N GLY A 190 -25.19 13.44 -7.71
CA GLY A 190 -24.88 13.17 -6.31
C GLY A 190 -23.44 12.68 -6.08
N ALA A 191 -22.99 11.71 -6.88
CA ALA A 191 -21.65 11.17 -6.77
C ALA A 191 -20.59 12.16 -7.28
N ALA A 192 -20.88 12.89 -8.36
CA ALA A 192 -19.97 13.87 -8.92
C ALA A 192 -19.77 15.07 -7.99
N TYR A 193 -20.83 15.64 -7.41
CA TYR A 193 -20.71 16.71 -6.41
C TYR A 193 -19.97 16.26 -5.16
N LEU A 194 -20.21 15.03 -4.68
CA LEU A 194 -19.47 14.50 -3.53
C LEU A 194 -17.97 14.41 -3.86
N SER A 195 -17.62 13.88 -5.02
CA SER A 195 -16.23 13.82 -5.49
C SER A 195 -15.58 15.21 -5.54
N ILE A 196 -16.24 16.21 -6.14
CA ILE A 196 -15.72 17.58 -6.26
C ILE A 196 -15.66 18.32 -4.91
N CYS A 197 -16.64 18.11 -4.02
CA CYS A 197 -16.64 18.71 -2.69
C CYS A 197 -15.55 18.09 -1.80
N SER A 198 -15.26 16.80 -1.97
CA SER A 198 -14.34 16.04 -1.11
C SER A 198 -12.90 16.00 -1.63
N ARG A 199 -12.63 16.31 -2.90
CA ARG A 199 -11.25 16.30 -3.45
C ARG A 199 -10.38 17.39 -2.85
N TRP A 200 -9.07 17.16 -2.78
CA TRP A 200 -8.13 18.10 -2.18
C TRP A 200 -7.96 19.38 -3.00
N GLU A 201 -7.90 19.25 -4.33
CA GLU A 201 -7.69 20.36 -5.24
C GLU A 201 -8.89 21.31 -5.27
N CYS A 202 -8.61 22.61 -5.12
CA CYS A 202 -9.59 23.66 -5.42
C CYS A 202 -10.06 23.55 -6.88
N LEU A 203 -11.26 24.06 -7.16
CA LEU A 203 -11.71 24.26 -8.54
C LEU A 203 -10.69 25.14 -9.28
N SER A 204 -10.15 24.62 -10.38
CA SER A 204 -9.36 25.42 -11.29
C SER A 204 -10.23 26.49 -11.96
N LYS A 205 -9.59 27.52 -12.53
CA LYS A 205 -10.32 28.56 -13.29
C LYS A 205 -11.11 27.96 -14.46
N GLU A 206 -10.58 26.90 -15.07
CA GLU A 206 -11.23 26.24 -16.19
C GLU A 206 -12.49 25.48 -15.75
N GLU A 207 -12.39 24.69 -14.68
CA GLU A 207 -13.55 23.98 -14.12
C GLU A 207 -14.62 24.96 -13.63
N GLY A 208 -14.20 26.03 -12.94
CA GLY A 208 -15.11 27.08 -12.48
C GLY A 208 -15.84 27.80 -13.62
N ARG A 209 -15.21 27.99 -14.79
CA ARG A 209 -15.90 28.60 -15.94
C ARG A 209 -16.97 27.71 -16.56
N ARG A 210 -16.84 26.40 -16.40
CA ARG A 210 -17.75 25.41 -16.98
C ARG A 210 -18.98 25.14 -16.12
N MET A 211 -18.93 25.46 -14.83
CA MET A 211 -19.99 25.18 -13.86
C MET A 211 -20.91 26.39 -13.62
N GLN A 212 -22.12 26.12 -13.12
CA GLN A 212 -23.02 27.20 -12.69
C GLN A 212 -22.47 27.89 -11.44
N VAL A 213 -22.69 29.20 -11.33
CA VAL A 213 -22.19 30.01 -10.20
C VAL A 213 -22.72 29.49 -8.86
N ASP A 214 -23.99 29.09 -8.79
CA ASP A 214 -24.60 28.56 -7.57
C ASP A 214 -23.93 27.25 -7.12
N ASP A 215 -23.61 26.36 -8.05
CA ASP A 215 -22.87 25.13 -7.74
C ASP A 215 -21.47 25.45 -7.22
N ILE A 216 -20.77 26.43 -7.80
CA ILE A 216 -19.43 26.84 -7.36
C ILE A 216 -19.49 27.43 -5.95
N ILE A 217 -20.47 28.29 -5.67
CA ILE A 217 -20.69 28.88 -4.36
C ILE A 217 -20.97 27.77 -3.35
N GLU A 218 -21.84 26.82 -3.67
CA GLU A 218 -22.22 25.75 -2.76
C GLU A 218 -21.09 24.74 -2.53
N ILE A 219 -20.33 24.38 -3.58
CA ILE A 219 -19.09 23.61 -3.46
C ILE A 219 -18.12 24.35 -2.56
N SER A 220 -17.91 25.65 -2.75
CA SER A 220 -17.03 26.44 -1.90
C SER A 220 -17.55 26.52 -0.45
N ALA A 221 -18.86 26.62 -0.24
CA ALA A 221 -19.48 26.69 1.08
C ALA A 221 -19.37 25.35 1.82
N ILE A 222 -19.63 24.24 1.13
CA ILE A 222 -19.40 22.88 1.64
C ILE A 222 -17.93 22.70 1.97
N ARG A 223 -17.02 23.03 1.05
CA ARG A 223 -15.58 22.91 1.30
C ARG A 223 -15.12 23.79 2.46
N HIS A 224 -15.69 24.97 2.65
CA HIS A 224 -15.37 25.82 3.80
C HIS A 224 -15.92 25.25 5.11
N GLN A 225 -17.18 24.83 5.12
CA GLN A 225 -17.89 24.31 6.30
C GLN A 225 -17.34 22.96 6.75
N PHE A 226 -16.89 22.14 5.80
CA PHE A 226 -16.32 20.82 6.04
C PHE A 226 -14.77 20.85 5.98
N GLY A 227 -14.13 22.03 6.04
CA GLY A 227 -12.69 22.18 6.31
C GLY A 227 -11.71 22.02 5.14
N LEU A 228 -12.17 21.78 3.91
CA LEU A 228 -11.36 21.54 2.70
C LEU A 228 -10.91 22.81 1.96
N GLY A 229 -10.50 23.85 2.70
CA GLY A 229 -10.01 25.11 2.10
C GLY A 229 -9.51 26.20 3.05
N ALA A 230 -9.65 26.03 4.37
CA ALA A 230 -9.07 26.90 5.38
C ALA A 230 -8.57 26.04 6.54
N LEU A 231 -7.50 26.49 7.21
CA LEU A 231 -6.77 25.90 8.35
C LEU A 231 -7.64 25.61 9.61
N SER A 232 -8.81 24.98 9.44
CA SER A 232 -9.76 24.63 10.49
C SER A 232 -9.54 23.18 10.91
N LYS A 233 -9.36 22.98 12.22
CA LYS A 233 -8.98 21.72 12.89
C LYS A 233 -10.08 20.66 12.97
N VAL A 234 -11.13 20.73 12.14
CA VAL A 234 -12.26 19.79 12.13
C VAL A 234 -12.79 19.68 10.71
N VAL A 235 -12.66 18.50 10.10
CA VAL A 235 -13.35 18.11 8.86
C VAL A 235 -14.54 17.27 9.28
N LEU A 236 -15.76 17.78 9.07
CA LEU A 236 -16.97 16.97 9.24
C LEU A 236 -17.04 15.97 8.06
N PRO A 237 -17.59 14.76 8.22
CA PRO A 237 -17.81 13.88 7.06
C PRO A 237 -18.98 14.40 6.21
N LEU A 238 -18.68 14.75 4.96
CA LEU A 238 -19.69 15.12 3.97
C LEU A 238 -20.34 13.85 3.40
N SER A 239 -21.62 13.60 3.71
CA SER A 239 -22.34 12.45 3.16
C SER A 239 -22.94 12.74 1.79
N ILE A 240 -23.14 11.71 0.96
CA ILE A 240 -23.87 11.86 -0.32
C ILE A 240 -25.31 12.34 -0.11
N GLY A 241 -25.91 12.03 1.05
CA GLY A 241 -27.24 12.52 1.43
C GLY A 241 -27.24 14.03 1.66
N GLU A 242 -26.24 14.53 2.39
CA GLU A 242 -26.04 15.96 2.63
C GLU A 242 -25.78 16.71 1.31
N VAL A 243 -24.90 16.18 0.47
CA VAL A 243 -24.66 16.71 -0.89
C VAL A 243 -25.96 16.77 -1.68
N ARG A 244 -26.72 15.67 -1.71
CA ARG A 244 -28.00 15.63 -2.42
C ARG A 244 -29.00 16.65 -1.88
N VAL A 245 -29.09 16.87 -0.57
CA VAL A 245 -29.95 17.92 0.00
C VAL A 245 -29.49 19.30 -0.48
N ARG A 246 -28.21 19.61 -0.32
CA ARG A 246 -27.66 20.95 -0.59
C ARG A 246 -27.69 21.34 -2.06
N PHE A 247 -27.55 20.37 -2.97
CA PHE A 247 -27.66 20.59 -4.40
C PHE A 247 -29.09 20.39 -4.96
N GLY A 248 -30.09 20.18 -4.09
CA GLY A 248 -31.51 20.09 -4.47
C GLY A 248 -31.90 18.81 -5.19
N LEU A 249 -31.21 17.69 -4.91
CA LEU A 249 -31.35 16.40 -5.58
C LEU A 249 -32.27 15.39 -4.84
N LEU A 250 -32.91 15.78 -3.74
CA LEU A 250 -33.92 14.97 -3.05
C LEU A 250 -35.33 15.55 -3.29
N ALA A 251 -36.28 14.67 -3.60
CA ALA A 251 -37.69 15.01 -3.52
C ALA A 251 -38.04 15.34 -2.06
N SER A 252 -38.71 16.46 -1.85
CA SER A 252 -39.11 17.02 -0.56
C SER A 252 -39.97 16.03 0.25
N ASP A 253 -39.34 15.16 1.03
CA ASP A 253 -39.99 14.40 2.10
C ASP A 253 -39.84 15.16 3.43
N PRO A 254 -40.93 15.70 4.00
CA PRO A 254 -40.89 16.47 5.25
C PRO A 254 -40.31 15.70 6.45
N ALA A 255 -40.32 14.36 6.42
CA ALA A 255 -39.78 13.55 7.51
C ALA A 255 -38.25 13.63 7.60
N VAL A 256 -37.54 13.76 6.46
CA VAL A 256 -36.07 13.87 6.42
C VAL A 256 -35.61 15.26 6.89
N ALA A 257 -36.38 16.31 6.61
CA ALA A 257 -36.09 17.67 7.06
C ALA A 257 -36.12 17.82 8.60
N SER A 258 -36.92 17.01 9.30
CA SER A 258 -36.97 17.03 10.77
C SER A 258 -35.79 16.33 11.46
N VAL A 259 -35.11 15.40 10.80
CA VAL A 259 -33.93 14.71 11.34
C VAL A 259 -32.67 15.57 11.19
N LEU A 260 -32.63 16.45 10.19
CA LEU A 260 -31.49 17.33 9.88
C LEU A 260 -31.56 18.71 10.56
N ASN A 261 -32.69 19.09 11.17
CA ASN A 261 -32.83 20.35 11.92
C ASN A 261 -32.20 20.33 13.33
N LEU A 262 -31.35 19.35 13.63
CA LEU A 262 -30.43 19.40 14.76
C LEU A 262 -29.16 20.18 14.38
N THR A 263 -29.30 21.43 13.96
CA THR A 263 -28.20 22.38 14.10
C THR A 263 -27.96 22.61 15.60
N PRO A 264 -26.74 22.44 16.13
CA PRO A 264 -26.43 22.95 17.45
C PRO A 264 -26.57 24.47 17.35
N SER A 265 -27.55 25.04 18.06
CA SER A 265 -27.53 26.48 18.28
C SER A 265 -26.22 26.82 18.99
N ALA A 266 -25.72 28.04 18.79
CA ALA A 266 -24.50 28.53 19.43
C ALA A 266 -24.50 28.47 20.97
N ALA A 267 -25.60 28.02 21.60
CA ALA A 267 -25.68 27.71 23.03
C ALA A 267 -25.24 26.26 23.39
N GLY A 268 -25.08 25.37 22.41
CA GLY A 268 -24.66 23.96 22.62
C GLY A 268 -23.15 23.73 22.57
N LEU A 269 -22.37 24.65 22.00
CA LEU A 269 -20.91 24.54 21.94
C LEU A 269 -20.23 24.78 23.30
N ASP A 270 -20.90 25.46 24.23
CA ASP A 270 -20.40 25.67 25.61
C ASP A 270 -20.55 24.42 26.50
N ALA A 271 -21.34 23.42 26.09
CA ALA A 271 -21.56 22.21 26.88
C ALA A 271 -20.59 21.06 26.54
N ALA A 272 -19.91 21.12 25.38
CA ALA A 272 -18.87 20.17 24.97
C ALA A 272 -17.50 20.48 25.60
N ILE A 273 -17.38 21.61 26.31
CA ILE A 273 -16.24 21.96 27.16
C ILE A 273 -16.59 21.56 28.60
N ARG A 274 -16.70 20.26 28.86
CA ARG A 274 -16.63 19.73 30.23
C ARG A 274 -15.42 18.81 30.36
N PRO A 275 -14.66 18.89 31.46
CA PRO A 275 -13.55 17.98 31.71
C PRO A 275 -14.07 16.54 31.89
N GLU A 276 -13.19 15.56 31.67
CA GLU A 276 -13.43 14.11 31.73
C GLU A 276 -14.47 13.65 32.78
N PRO A 277 -15.29 12.62 32.49
CA PRO A 277 -16.17 12.05 33.49
C PRO A 277 -15.37 11.37 34.61
N GLU A 278 -15.54 11.87 35.84
CA GLU A 278 -14.78 11.47 37.05
C GLU A 278 -15.09 10.04 37.54
N LYS A 279 -16.11 9.35 37.00
CA LYS A 279 -16.56 8.05 37.50
C LYS A 279 -16.13 6.88 36.60
N PRO A 280 -15.41 5.87 37.14
CA PRO A 280 -14.93 4.72 36.37
C PRO A 280 -16.01 3.93 35.63
N SER A 281 -17.23 3.87 36.17
CA SER A 281 -18.36 3.13 35.59
C SER A 281 -18.92 3.78 34.31
N GLU A 282 -18.82 5.11 34.20
CA GLU A 282 -19.31 5.86 33.04
C GLU A 282 -18.27 5.85 31.90
N LYS A 283 -16.98 5.86 32.24
CA LYS A 283 -15.86 5.67 31.30
C LYS A 283 -15.92 4.29 30.62
N ALA A 284 -16.26 3.23 31.37
CA ALA A 284 -16.42 1.88 30.84
C ALA A 284 -17.58 1.74 29.86
N ALA A 285 -18.73 2.36 30.14
CA ALA A 285 -19.91 2.33 29.27
C ALA A 285 -19.71 3.14 27.97
N PHE A 286 -19.02 4.28 28.05
CA PHE A 286 -18.64 5.08 26.88
C PHE A 286 -17.68 4.32 25.95
N LEU A 287 -16.69 3.62 26.54
CA LEU A 287 -15.77 2.75 25.79
C LEU A 287 -16.47 1.54 25.16
N GLU A 288 -17.47 0.93 25.81
CA GLU A 288 -18.25 -0.15 25.19
C GLU A 288 -19.10 0.32 24.01
N LEU A 289 -19.71 1.51 24.09
CA LEU A 289 -20.51 2.06 23.00
C LEU A 289 -19.64 2.43 21.79
N ALA A 290 -18.44 2.99 22.04
CA ALA A 290 -17.44 3.26 21.00
C ALA A 290 -16.92 1.95 20.36
N ARG A 291 -16.72 0.89 21.15
CA ARG A 291 -16.33 -0.45 20.66
C ARG A 291 -17.41 -1.13 19.83
N ALA A 292 -18.68 -0.99 20.21
CA ALA A 292 -19.80 -1.48 19.41
C ALA A 292 -19.93 -0.73 18.07
N GLY A 293 -19.65 0.58 18.07
CA GLY A 293 -19.54 1.39 16.84
C GLY A 293 -18.40 0.93 15.93
N ALA A 294 -17.23 0.59 16.49
CA ALA A 294 -16.08 0.09 15.72
C ALA A 294 -16.34 -1.28 15.06
N ALA A 295 -17.07 -2.18 15.74
CA ALA A 295 -17.45 -3.48 15.19
C ALA A 295 -18.45 -3.37 14.02
N VAL A 296 -19.32 -2.36 14.04
CA VAL A 296 -20.25 -2.06 12.94
C VAL A 296 -19.52 -1.34 11.79
N ALA A 297 -18.58 -0.43 12.09
CA ALA A 297 -17.78 0.28 11.08
C ALA A 297 -16.90 -0.66 10.22
N LEU A 298 -16.38 -1.74 10.82
CA LEU A 298 -15.64 -2.79 10.09
C LEU A 298 -16.48 -3.52 9.03
N ALA A 299 -17.81 -3.54 9.19
CA ALA A 299 -18.73 -4.21 8.28
C ALA A 299 -19.20 -3.32 7.12
N VAL A 300 -18.99 -2.00 7.18
CA VAL A 300 -19.56 -1.02 6.23
C VAL A 300 -18.52 -0.06 5.61
N GLY A 301 -17.23 -0.17 5.96
CA GLY A 301 -16.15 0.52 5.24
C GLY A 301 -16.14 2.04 5.36
N VAL A 302 -16.51 2.58 6.53
CA VAL A 302 -16.47 4.01 6.82
C VAL A 302 -15.49 4.25 7.98
N TRP A 303 -14.36 4.90 7.69
CA TRP A 303 -13.34 5.31 8.67
C TRP A 303 -13.42 6.82 8.87
N VAL A 304 -13.65 7.32 10.08
CA VAL A 304 -13.42 8.74 10.41
C VAL A 304 -12.97 8.84 11.88
N MET A 305 -11.67 8.81 12.09
CA MET A 305 -11.01 9.60 13.13
C MET A 305 -9.74 10.17 12.48
N ASP A 306 -9.70 11.48 12.27
CA ASP A 306 -8.54 12.21 11.77
C ASP A 306 -7.48 12.26 12.90
N LEU A 307 -6.80 11.14 13.12
CA LEU A 307 -5.73 11.08 14.11
C LEU A 307 -4.43 11.51 13.40
N ALA A 308 -3.93 12.69 13.72
CA ALA A 308 -2.64 13.14 13.20
C ALA A 308 -1.52 12.64 14.11
N ILE A 309 -0.37 12.28 13.52
CA ILE A 309 0.85 12.03 14.30
C ILE A 309 1.30 13.37 14.88
N THR A 310 1.22 13.54 16.20
CA THR A 310 1.46 14.81 16.88
C THR A 310 2.94 15.01 17.20
N HIS A 311 3.63 13.96 17.62
CA HIS A 311 5.04 13.98 17.98
C HIS A 311 5.62 12.57 18.02
N PHE A 312 6.90 12.47 18.33
CA PHE A 312 7.59 11.21 18.53
C PHE A 312 8.59 11.33 19.67
N GLU A 313 8.89 10.20 20.30
CA GLU A 313 9.95 10.04 21.29
C GLU A 313 10.96 9.01 20.80
N THR A 314 12.21 9.13 21.22
CA THR A 314 13.28 8.19 20.85
C THR A 314 14.10 7.83 22.07
N HIS A 315 14.48 6.56 22.21
CA HIS A 315 15.24 6.04 23.33
C HIS A 315 16.46 5.26 22.86
N ASP A 316 17.64 5.64 23.35
CA ASP A 316 18.89 4.89 23.13
C ASP A 316 19.00 3.83 24.23
N VAL A 317 18.54 2.59 23.99
CA VAL A 317 18.52 1.54 25.02
C VAL A 317 19.66 0.57 24.77
N ARG A 318 20.49 0.29 25.78
CA ARG A 318 21.66 -0.59 25.66
C ARG A 318 21.72 -1.58 26.81
N PHE A 319 21.91 -2.86 26.49
CA PHE A 319 22.02 -3.95 27.44
C PHE A 319 23.48 -4.43 27.53
N PRO A 320 24.02 -4.66 28.73
CA PRO A 320 25.42 -4.99 28.96
C PRO A 320 25.75 -6.46 28.67
N THR A 321 25.35 -6.98 27.51
CA THR A 321 25.51 -8.39 27.12
C THR A 321 26.98 -8.81 26.98
N SER A 322 27.89 -7.84 26.78
CA SER A 322 29.33 -8.07 26.77
C SER A 322 29.85 -8.72 28.06
N LEU A 323 29.16 -8.54 29.19
CA LEU A 323 29.56 -9.09 30.49
C LEU A 323 29.36 -10.60 30.60
N THR A 324 28.42 -11.16 29.85
CA THR A 324 28.10 -12.60 29.87
C THR A 324 28.63 -13.33 28.63
N GLY A 325 29.10 -12.58 27.63
CA GLY A 325 29.56 -13.10 26.33
C GLY A 325 28.41 -13.52 25.41
N ASP A 326 27.16 -13.21 25.77
CA ASP A 326 25.99 -13.51 24.96
C ASP A 326 26.04 -12.70 23.66
N GLY A 327 25.79 -13.36 22.53
CA GLY A 327 25.82 -12.73 21.22
C GLY A 327 27.20 -12.55 20.59
N THR A 328 28.25 -13.13 21.18
CA THR A 328 29.60 -13.07 20.61
C THR A 328 29.80 -14.05 19.46
N ASP A 329 30.43 -13.57 18.39
CA ASP A 329 30.74 -14.35 17.19
C ASP A 329 32.16 -14.08 16.68
N ALA A 330 32.50 -14.61 15.50
CA ALA A 330 33.86 -14.54 14.96
C ALA A 330 34.27 -13.13 14.52
N MET A 331 33.30 -12.26 14.23
CA MET A 331 33.49 -10.86 13.83
C MET A 331 33.24 -9.91 15.01
N ASN A 332 32.17 -10.15 15.76
CA ASN A 332 31.68 -9.29 16.83
C ASN A 332 32.00 -9.91 18.20
N THR A 333 33.18 -9.61 18.73
CA THR A 333 33.71 -10.24 19.95
C THR A 333 33.34 -9.51 21.24
N ASP A 334 32.77 -8.30 21.15
CA ASP A 334 32.39 -7.44 22.28
C ASP A 334 31.12 -6.65 21.91
N CYS A 335 29.96 -7.20 22.27
CA CYS A 335 28.64 -6.72 21.86
C CYS A 335 27.82 -6.30 23.08
N ASP A 336 27.30 -5.07 23.07
CA ASP A 336 26.23 -4.66 23.96
C ASP A 336 24.95 -4.53 23.14
N TYR A 337 24.11 -5.56 23.15
CA TYR A 337 22.84 -5.55 22.41
C TYR A 337 22.06 -4.28 22.74
N SER A 338 21.68 -3.56 21.70
CA SER A 338 21.15 -2.20 21.81
C SER A 338 19.99 -2.02 20.85
N SER A 339 19.06 -1.17 21.26
CA SER A 339 17.88 -0.80 20.50
C SER A 339 17.89 0.71 20.29
N ALA A 340 17.83 1.13 19.03
CA ALA A 340 17.47 2.48 18.68
C ALA A 340 15.94 2.53 18.54
N TYR A 341 15.26 2.93 19.60
CA TYR A 341 13.81 2.81 19.76
C TYR A 341 13.08 4.12 19.46
N VAL A 342 11.88 4.04 18.89
CA VAL A 342 11.00 5.16 18.58
C VAL A 342 9.56 4.85 18.94
N SER A 343 8.88 5.83 19.55
CA SER A 343 7.43 5.84 19.74
C SER A 343 6.85 6.99 18.93
N LEU A 344 5.93 6.70 18.02
CA LEU A 344 5.12 7.67 17.29
C LEU A 344 3.81 7.88 18.04
N TYR A 345 3.48 9.12 18.40
CA TYR A 345 2.24 9.45 19.10
C TYR A 345 1.28 10.13 18.13
N ALA A 346 0.08 9.60 18.02
CA ALA A 346 -1.03 10.25 17.33
C ALA A 346 -2.04 10.82 18.34
N ASP A 347 -3.02 11.56 17.84
CA ASP A 347 -4.14 12.03 18.65
C ASP A 347 -4.85 10.87 19.37
N GLU A 348 -5.63 11.20 20.39
CA GLU A 348 -6.45 10.26 21.17
C GLU A 348 -5.67 9.10 21.83
N GLY A 349 -4.34 9.24 21.96
CA GLY A 349 -3.49 8.31 22.68
C GLY A 349 -3.10 7.06 21.90
N LEU A 350 -3.30 7.03 20.58
CA LEU A 350 -2.78 5.97 19.72
C LEU A 350 -1.25 6.11 19.61
N VAL A 351 -0.53 5.05 19.94
CA VAL A 351 0.93 5.01 19.89
C VAL A 351 1.39 3.84 19.04
N GLY A 352 2.37 4.10 18.18
CA GLY A 352 3.09 3.08 17.41
C GLY A 352 4.54 2.99 17.86
N HIS A 353 5.04 1.77 18.03
CA HIS A 353 6.37 1.49 18.52
C HIS A 353 7.22 0.80 17.45
N GLY A 354 8.43 1.30 17.30
CA GLY A 354 9.39 0.77 16.34
C GLY A 354 10.80 0.79 16.90
N MET A 355 11.66 -0.06 16.37
CA MET A 355 13.09 0.00 16.67
C MET A 355 13.94 -0.52 15.52
N THR A 356 15.23 -0.29 15.64
CA THR A 356 16.24 -1.10 14.95
C THR A 356 17.31 -1.56 15.94
N PHE A 357 17.94 -2.69 15.63
CA PHE A 357 18.95 -3.35 16.45
C PHE A 357 20.35 -2.85 16.13
N THR A 358 21.16 -2.62 17.18
CA THR A 358 22.59 -2.36 17.09
C THR A 358 23.34 -3.09 18.23
N ILE A 359 24.67 -3.04 18.23
CA ILE A 359 25.52 -3.76 19.20
C ILE A 359 26.33 -2.80 20.10
N GLY A 360 25.79 -1.62 20.41
CA GLY A 360 26.36 -0.70 21.40
C GLY A 360 26.76 0.64 20.79
N ARG A 361 28.05 0.83 20.51
CA ARG A 361 28.57 2.08 19.92
C ARG A 361 27.91 2.35 18.57
N GLY A 362 27.51 3.60 18.33
CA GLY A 362 26.82 4.00 17.11
C GLY A 362 25.28 3.99 17.24
N ASN A 363 24.71 3.40 18.30
CA ASN A 363 23.27 3.46 18.54
C ASN A 363 22.76 4.91 18.61
N GLU A 364 23.58 5.80 19.18
CA GLU A 364 23.29 7.24 19.27
C GLU A 364 23.21 7.92 17.90
N ILE A 365 23.97 7.43 16.92
CA ILE A 365 23.96 7.94 15.53
C ILE A 365 22.68 7.49 14.84
N VAL A 366 22.25 6.25 15.07
CA VAL A 366 20.99 5.72 14.56
C VAL A 366 19.81 6.48 15.15
N ILE A 367 19.81 6.77 16.45
CA ILE A 367 18.80 7.61 17.11
C ILE A 367 18.72 8.99 16.45
N ALA A 368 19.86 9.62 16.16
CA ALA A 368 19.87 10.91 15.45
C ALA A 368 19.24 10.81 14.05
N ALA A 369 19.48 9.73 13.32
CA ALA A 369 18.86 9.48 12.02
C ALA A 369 17.35 9.20 12.14
N ILE A 370 16.90 8.44 13.14
CA ILE A 370 15.48 8.18 13.42
C ILE A 370 14.74 9.50 13.62
N LYS A 371 15.29 10.45 14.38
CA LYS A 371 14.69 11.77 14.58
C LYS A 371 14.44 12.52 13.27
N LEU A 372 15.37 12.44 12.32
CA LEU A 372 15.24 13.07 11.00
C LEU A 372 14.14 12.41 10.16
N VAL A 373 14.03 11.08 10.21
CA VAL A 373 13.02 10.34 9.45
C VAL A 373 11.63 10.50 10.07
N ALA A 374 11.50 10.32 11.39
CA ALA A 374 10.24 10.42 12.12
C ALA A 374 9.61 11.83 12.03
N ALA A 375 10.43 12.88 11.98
CA ALA A 375 9.96 14.25 11.78
C ALA A 375 9.15 14.45 10.48
N ARG A 376 9.35 13.58 9.47
CA ARG A 376 8.57 13.62 8.21
C ARG A 376 7.14 13.13 8.36
N LEU A 377 6.82 12.45 9.45
CA LEU A 377 5.48 11.94 9.76
C LEU A 377 4.69 12.87 10.68
N VAL A 378 5.34 13.80 11.39
CA VAL A 378 4.64 14.75 12.26
C VAL A 378 3.67 15.63 11.46
N GLY A 379 2.43 15.72 11.92
CA GLY A 379 1.32 16.41 11.28
C GLY A 379 0.67 15.62 10.14
N LYS A 380 1.11 14.39 9.84
CA LYS A 380 0.46 13.52 8.85
C LYS A 380 -0.74 12.82 9.49
N ASP A 381 -1.81 12.73 8.71
CA ASP A 381 -2.99 11.94 9.04
C ASP A 381 -2.67 10.44 8.95
N THR A 382 -3.00 9.70 10.01
CA THR A 382 -2.77 8.26 10.09
C THR A 382 -3.66 7.47 9.13
N ALA A 383 -4.90 7.91 8.87
CA ALA A 383 -5.78 7.20 7.95
C ALA A 383 -5.22 7.21 6.51
N ALA A 384 -4.71 8.35 6.05
CA ALA A 384 -4.01 8.47 4.76
C ALA A 384 -2.75 7.60 4.69
N LEU A 385 -1.99 7.49 5.78
CA LEU A 385 -0.81 6.63 5.84
C LEU A 385 -1.18 5.14 5.79
N PHE A 386 -2.20 4.72 6.54
CA PHE A 386 -2.63 3.32 6.62
C PHE A 386 -3.33 2.82 5.35
N ALA A 387 -3.98 3.70 4.59
CA ALA A 387 -4.66 3.34 3.35
C ALA A 387 -3.70 2.80 2.26
N ASP A 388 -2.44 3.25 2.29
CA ASP A 388 -1.39 2.85 1.38
C ASP A 388 0.00 2.90 2.06
N MET A 389 0.35 1.79 2.71
CA MET A 389 1.65 1.65 3.39
C MET A 389 2.83 1.69 2.41
N GLY A 390 2.64 1.31 1.14
CA GLY A 390 3.67 1.45 0.11
C GLY A 390 3.95 2.91 -0.24
N ALA A 391 2.90 3.74 -0.32
CA ALA A 391 3.03 5.19 -0.47
C ALA A 391 3.64 5.85 0.77
N ALA A 392 3.27 5.41 1.97
CA ALA A 392 3.87 5.87 3.22
C ALA A 392 5.38 5.56 3.26
N TRP A 393 5.77 4.33 2.92
CA TRP A 393 7.18 3.94 2.80
C TRP A 393 7.92 4.79 1.77
N ASN A 394 7.32 5.00 0.59
CA ASN A 394 7.90 5.86 -0.46
C ASN A 394 8.14 7.29 0.06
N HIS A 395 7.21 7.86 0.85
CA HIS A 395 7.38 9.18 1.45
C HIS A 395 8.56 9.24 2.43
N LEU A 396 8.80 8.17 3.20
CA LEU A 396 9.95 8.07 4.10
C LEU A 396 11.29 8.06 3.33
N VAL A 397 11.39 7.27 2.25
CA VAL A 397 12.64 7.13 1.48
C VAL A 397 12.84 8.16 0.37
N ALA A 398 11.82 8.97 0.05
CA ALA A 398 11.86 9.92 -1.07
C ALA A 398 12.68 11.18 -0.81
N ASP A 399 13.09 11.46 0.43
CA ASP A 399 13.89 12.65 0.72
C ASP A 399 15.24 12.60 -0.01
N PRO A 400 15.54 13.54 -0.93
CA PRO A 400 16.76 13.46 -1.72
C PRO A 400 18.03 13.67 -0.88
N GLN A 401 17.96 14.39 0.24
CA GLN A 401 19.10 14.68 1.11
C GLN A 401 19.38 13.49 2.04
N LEU A 402 18.35 12.92 2.68
CA LEU A 402 18.52 11.71 3.50
C LEU A 402 18.86 10.50 2.63
N ARG A 403 18.30 10.40 1.42
CA ARG A 403 18.67 9.35 0.46
C ARG A 403 20.16 9.44 0.07
N TRP A 404 20.76 10.63 0.04
CA TRP A 404 22.16 10.81 -0.36
C TRP A 404 23.17 10.14 0.58
N ILE A 405 22.84 10.01 1.87
CA ILE A 405 23.71 9.38 2.89
C ILE A 405 23.54 7.85 2.99
N GLY A 406 22.69 7.25 2.14
CA GLY A 406 22.58 5.81 1.94
C GLY A 406 23.11 5.44 0.55
N PRO A 407 22.27 5.43 -0.51
CA PRO A 407 20.80 5.30 -0.51
C PRO A 407 20.36 3.88 -0.18
N GLU A 408 19.24 3.76 0.54
CA GLU A 408 18.63 2.47 0.91
C GLU A 408 19.64 1.47 1.52
N LYS A 409 20.53 1.95 2.39
CA LYS A 409 21.51 1.15 3.14
C LYS A 409 22.03 1.88 4.39
N GLY A 410 22.63 1.12 5.31
CA GLY A 410 23.33 1.67 6.47
C GLY A 410 22.42 2.40 7.46
N VAL A 411 23.00 3.34 8.23
CA VAL A 411 22.36 4.04 9.34
C VAL A 411 21.02 4.67 8.96
N ILE A 412 20.95 5.38 7.83
CA ILE A 412 19.72 6.07 7.44
C ILE A 412 18.59 5.09 7.11
N HIS A 413 18.94 3.93 6.56
CA HIS A 413 17.94 2.94 6.12
C HIS A 413 17.39 2.12 7.26
N ILE A 414 18.24 1.71 8.21
CA ILE A 414 17.76 1.05 9.44
C ILE A 414 16.95 2.01 10.32
N ALA A 415 17.29 3.31 10.31
CA ALA A 415 16.46 4.34 10.94
C ALA A 415 15.11 4.49 10.24
N THR A 416 15.07 4.42 8.90
CA THR A 416 13.81 4.33 8.16
C THR A 416 13.01 3.09 8.52
N GLY A 417 13.66 1.93 8.68
CA GLY A 417 13.01 0.70 9.11
C GLY A 417 12.37 0.80 10.48
N ALA A 418 13.06 1.42 11.46
CA ALA A 418 12.47 1.67 12.77
C ALA A 418 11.19 2.52 12.70
N VAL A 419 11.18 3.56 11.85
CA VAL A 419 10.01 4.45 11.71
C VAL A 419 8.88 3.80 10.90
N ASP A 420 9.18 3.05 9.84
CA ASP A 420 8.20 2.27 9.08
C ASP A 420 7.56 1.19 9.96
N ASN A 421 8.36 0.47 10.76
CA ASN A 421 7.87 -0.52 11.71
C ASN A 421 6.97 0.11 12.79
N ALA A 422 7.31 1.30 13.29
CA ALA A 422 6.45 2.04 14.22
C ALA A 422 5.09 2.40 13.61
N LEU A 423 5.07 2.75 12.32
CA LEU A 423 3.83 3.04 11.61
C LEU A 423 2.98 1.78 11.38
N TRP A 424 3.62 0.65 11.04
CA TRP A 424 2.95 -0.66 10.95
C TRP A 424 2.40 -1.13 12.30
N ASP A 425 3.16 -0.96 13.38
CA ASP A 425 2.69 -1.24 14.75
C ASP A 425 1.48 -0.36 15.10
N MET A 426 1.55 0.94 14.80
CA MET A 426 0.42 1.86 14.99
C MET A 426 -0.82 1.39 14.24
N PHE A 427 -0.67 0.95 12.98
CA PHE A 427 -1.78 0.47 12.17
C PHE A 427 -2.38 -0.82 12.75
N ALA A 428 -1.53 -1.75 13.20
CA ALA A 428 -1.96 -3.00 13.83
C ALA A 428 -2.72 -2.73 15.14
N ARG A 429 -2.22 -1.82 15.99
CA ARG A 429 -2.88 -1.38 17.23
C ARG A 429 -4.20 -0.67 16.96
N PHE A 430 -4.24 0.24 15.99
CA PHE A 430 -5.48 0.89 15.56
C PHE A 430 -6.52 -0.15 15.12
N SER A 431 -6.08 -1.17 14.38
CA SER A 431 -6.93 -2.26 13.89
C SER A 431 -7.27 -3.32 14.94
N GLN A 432 -6.73 -3.21 16.16
CA GLN A 432 -6.86 -4.17 17.25
C GLN A 432 -6.51 -5.60 16.80
N LYS A 433 -5.38 -5.74 16.11
CA LYS A 433 -4.85 -7.03 15.63
C LYS A 433 -3.34 -7.09 15.86
N PRO A 434 -2.77 -8.27 16.16
CA PRO A 434 -1.35 -8.48 15.95
C PRO A 434 -1.00 -8.22 14.48
N LEU A 435 0.19 -7.69 14.19
CA LEU A 435 0.59 -7.27 12.84
C LEU A 435 0.41 -8.39 11.81
N TRP A 436 0.75 -9.64 12.15
CA TRP A 436 0.63 -10.75 11.21
C TRP A 436 -0.82 -10.97 10.79
N LYS A 437 -1.77 -10.75 11.71
CA LYS A 437 -3.19 -10.91 11.45
C LYS A 437 -3.73 -9.75 10.63
N LEU A 438 -3.30 -8.51 10.91
CA LEU A 438 -3.61 -7.35 10.08
C LEU A 438 -3.24 -7.63 8.60
N ILE A 439 -1.99 -8.03 8.34
CA ILE A 439 -1.50 -8.23 6.97
C ILE A 439 -2.11 -9.47 6.32
N THR A 440 -2.30 -10.57 7.06
CA THR A 440 -2.90 -11.78 6.47
C THR A 440 -4.38 -11.63 6.17
N ASP A 441 -5.08 -10.71 6.84
CA ASP A 441 -6.47 -10.33 6.53
C ASP A 441 -6.61 -9.42 5.30
N MET A 442 -5.53 -8.77 4.85
CA MET A 442 -5.57 -7.96 3.64
C MET A 442 -5.91 -8.82 2.41
N SER A 443 -6.66 -8.22 1.49
CA SER A 443 -6.78 -8.75 0.13
C SER A 443 -5.41 -8.78 -0.56
N PRO A 444 -5.23 -9.66 -1.57
CA PRO A 444 -4.00 -9.67 -2.38
C PRO A 444 -3.61 -8.28 -2.92
N ALA A 445 -4.57 -7.52 -3.42
CA ALA A 445 -4.34 -6.17 -3.96
C ALA A 445 -3.90 -5.15 -2.89
N GLU A 446 -4.46 -5.23 -1.67
CA GLU A 446 -4.03 -4.40 -0.55
C GLU A 446 -2.61 -4.73 -0.07
N LEU A 447 -2.25 -6.02 -0.04
CA LEU A 447 -0.89 -6.45 0.32
C LEU A 447 0.13 -5.97 -0.73
N VAL A 448 -0.18 -6.11 -2.02
CA VAL A 448 0.67 -5.60 -3.12
C VAL A 448 0.82 -4.08 -3.02
N ARG A 449 -0.25 -3.34 -2.73
CA ARG A 449 -0.18 -1.88 -2.54
C ARG A 449 0.67 -1.48 -1.32
N SER A 450 0.67 -2.30 -0.28
CA SER A 450 1.41 -2.07 0.97
C SER A 450 2.91 -2.36 0.89
N THR A 451 3.47 -2.71 -0.28
CA THR A 451 4.90 -3.00 -0.46
C THR A 451 5.53 -2.16 -1.58
N THR A 452 6.82 -2.38 -1.87
CA THR A 452 7.63 -1.55 -2.78
C THR A 452 8.25 -2.35 -3.92
N PHE A 453 8.08 -1.86 -5.15
CA PHE A 453 8.54 -2.52 -6.38
C PHE A 453 9.67 -1.79 -7.11
N ARG A 454 10.05 -0.59 -6.65
CA ARG A 454 11.10 0.19 -7.30
C ARG A 454 12.41 -0.61 -7.31
N TYR A 455 12.97 -0.80 -8.51
CA TYR A 455 14.21 -1.55 -8.83
C TYR A 455 14.15 -3.08 -8.76
N ILE A 456 12.96 -3.66 -8.57
CA ILE A 456 12.78 -5.12 -8.51
C ILE A 456 11.80 -5.68 -9.55
N THR A 457 11.22 -4.83 -10.41
CA THR A 457 10.26 -5.26 -11.44
C THR A 457 10.84 -6.21 -12.49
N ASP A 458 12.17 -6.26 -12.63
CA ASP A 458 12.88 -7.25 -13.46
C ASP A 458 13.00 -8.63 -12.79
N ALA A 459 12.66 -8.73 -11.51
CA ALA A 459 12.61 -9.99 -10.76
C ALA A 459 11.18 -10.36 -10.35
N ILE A 460 10.36 -9.40 -9.94
CA ILE A 460 8.93 -9.57 -9.66
C ILE A 460 8.16 -8.28 -9.92
N THR A 461 7.12 -8.37 -10.75
CA THR A 461 6.19 -7.27 -11.03
C THR A 461 5.03 -7.24 -10.02
N PRO A 462 4.33 -6.10 -9.85
CA PRO A 462 3.10 -6.05 -9.06
C PRO A 462 2.06 -7.07 -9.49
N GLU A 463 1.93 -7.32 -10.80
CA GLU A 463 0.97 -8.27 -11.37
C GLU A 463 1.33 -9.73 -11.04
N GLU A 464 2.62 -10.07 -11.10
CA GLU A 464 3.10 -11.41 -10.67
C GLU A 464 2.95 -11.62 -9.17
N ALA A 465 3.23 -10.58 -8.36
CA ALA A 465 3.02 -10.63 -6.92
C ALA A 465 1.53 -10.81 -6.60
N LEU A 466 0.64 -10.09 -7.29
CA LEU A 466 -0.80 -10.24 -7.15
C LEU A 466 -1.25 -11.66 -7.48
N ALA A 467 -0.82 -12.20 -8.62
CA ALA A 467 -1.17 -13.56 -9.05
C ALA A 467 -0.69 -14.62 -8.04
N LEU A 468 0.52 -14.48 -7.50
CA LEU A 468 1.07 -15.37 -6.46
C LEU A 468 0.18 -15.36 -5.21
N LEU A 469 -0.23 -14.18 -4.75
CA LEU A 469 -1.04 -14.03 -3.55
C LEU A 469 -2.49 -14.51 -3.75
N GLU A 470 -3.07 -14.28 -4.93
CA GLU A 470 -4.40 -14.78 -5.31
C GLU A 470 -4.42 -16.32 -5.34
N GLU A 471 -3.37 -16.96 -5.87
CA GLU A 471 -3.22 -18.42 -5.84
C GLU A 471 -3.25 -18.96 -4.41
N LYS A 472 -2.62 -18.26 -3.46
CA LYS A 472 -2.57 -18.69 -2.06
C LYS A 472 -3.80 -18.32 -1.25
N ALA A 473 -4.62 -17.36 -1.70
CA ALA A 473 -5.70 -16.78 -0.90
C ALA A 473 -6.68 -17.81 -0.32
N ALA A 474 -7.09 -18.81 -1.13
CA ALA A 474 -8.08 -19.81 -0.74
C ALA A 474 -7.67 -20.67 0.47
N GLY A 475 -6.36 -20.85 0.71
CA GLY A 475 -5.84 -21.67 1.80
C GLY A 475 -5.50 -20.93 3.10
N LYS A 476 -5.65 -19.58 3.14
CA LYS A 476 -5.23 -18.75 4.28
C LYS A 476 -5.83 -19.22 5.61
N ALA A 477 -7.14 -19.45 5.65
CA ALA A 477 -7.84 -19.84 6.88
C ALA A 477 -7.38 -21.21 7.43
N ALA A 478 -7.13 -22.18 6.54
CA ALA A 478 -6.63 -23.49 6.95
C ALA A 478 -5.21 -23.40 7.52
N ARG A 479 -4.33 -22.64 6.86
CA ARG A 479 -2.97 -22.39 7.34
C ARG A 479 -2.96 -21.65 8.68
N GLU A 480 -3.78 -20.62 8.83
CA GLU A 480 -3.91 -19.89 10.10
C GLU A 480 -4.34 -20.81 11.24
N ALA A 481 -5.36 -21.66 11.03
CA ALA A 481 -5.80 -22.62 12.04
C ALA A 481 -4.69 -23.63 12.39
N GLU A 482 -3.95 -24.09 11.38
CA GLU A 482 -2.86 -25.03 11.55
C GLU A 482 -1.71 -24.46 12.38
N VAL A 483 -1.22 -23.26 12.07
CA VAL A 483 -0.11 -22.66 12.83
C VAL A 483 -0.53 -22.24 14.23
N LYS A 484 -1.79 -21.84 14.45
CA LYS A 484 -2.33 -21.62 15.80
C LYS A 484 -2.33 -22.91 16.64
N ALA A 485 -2.60 -24.06 16.02
CA ALA A 485 -2.61 -25.34 16.71
C ALA A 485 -1.19 -25.92 16.95
N ARG A 486 -0.27 -25.71 16.00
CA ARG A 486 1.08 -26.33 16.02
C ARG A 486 2.18 -25.41 16.55
N GLY A 487 2.03 -24.10 16.42
CA GLY A 487 3.12 -23.13 16.50
C GLY A 487 3.99 -23.10 15.22
N TYR A 488 4.84 -22.09 15.08
CA TYR A 488 5.75 -21.93 13.94
C TYR A 488 7.12 -22.61 14.23
N PRO A 489 7.71 -23.39 13.30
CA PRO A 489 8.97 -24.09 13.57
C PRO A 489 10.12 -23.13 13.93
N ALA A 490 10.87 -23.46 14.98
CA ALA A 490 12.03 -22.67 15.40
C ALA A 490 13.34 -23.48 15.33
N TYR A 491 14.45 -22.78 15.26
CA TYR A 491 15.79 -23.32 15.51
C TYR A 491 16.49 -22.51 16.59
N VAL A 492 17.43 -23.12 17.30
CA VAL A 492 18.15 -22.46 18.40
C VAL A 492 19.58 -22.12 18.04
N THR A 493 20.02 -20.92 18.40
CA THR A 493 21.44 -20.47 18.26
C THR A 493 22.15 -20.40 19.62
N SER A 494 21.39 -20.33 20.73
CA SER A 494 21.93 -20.17 22.09
C SER A 494 22.92 -21.25 22.54
N ALA A 495 22.89 -22.45 21.94
CA ALA A 495 23.79 -23.54 22.28
C ALA A 495 25.16 -23.45 21.60
N GLY A 496 25.34 -22.56 20.63
CA GLY A 496 26.44 -22.59 19.68
C GLY A 496 27.32 -21.33 19.60
N TRP A 497 27.24 -20.42 20.58
CA TRP A 497 28.08 -19.21 20.62
C TRP A 497 29.58 -19.54 20.75
N LEU A 498 30.44 -18.65 20.23
CA LEU A 498 31.89 -18.80 20.40
C LEU A 498 32.29 -18.53 21.86
N GLY A 499 33.38 -19.17 22.30
CA GLY A 499 33.93 -19.00 23.65
C GLY A 499 33.23 -19.81 24.75
N TYR A 500 32.17 -20.56 24.44
CA TYR A 500 31.56 -21.47 25.41
C TYR A 500 32.41 -22.72 25.63
N SER A 501 32.49 -23.18 26.88
CA SER A 501 33.12 -24.46 27.20
C SER A 501 32.27 -25.63 26.70
N ASP A 502 32.90 -26.79 26.52
CA ASP A 502 32.24 -28.02 26.09
C ASP A 502 31.10 -28.43 27.01
N GLU A 503 31.27 -28.22 28.32
CA GLU A 503 30.24 -28.48 29.31
C GLU A 503 29.03 -27.56 29.11
N LYS A 504 29.25 -26.28 28.81
CA LYS A 504 28.17 -25.32 28.54
C LYS A 504 27.45 -25.66 27.23
N ILE A 505 28.20 -25.95 26.16
CA ILE A 505 27.63 -26.40 24.87
C ILE A 505 26.79 -27.66 25.05
N ALA A 506 27.34 -28.68 25.72
CA ALA A 506 26.64 -29.94 25.93
C ALA A 506 25.37 -29.78 26.77
N ARG A 507 25.42 -28.95 27.82
CA ARG A 507 24.26 -28.66 28.66
C ARG A 507 23.17 -27.93 27.88
N LEU A 508 23.50 -26.81 27.22
CA LEU A 508 22.53 -26.02 26.46
C LEU A 508 21.94 -26.79 25.27
N THR A 509 22.74 -27.64 24.62
CA THR A 509 22.25 -28.53 23.54
C THR A 509 21.19 -29.50 24.07
N LYS A 510 21.42 -30.12 25.24
CA LYS A 510 20.45 -31.03 25.86
C LYS A 510 19.19 -30.30 26.30
N GLU A 511 19.31 -29.14 26.94
CA GLU A 511 18.18 -28.30 27.32
C GLU A 511 17.32 -27.94 26.09
N ALA A 512 17.94 -27.58 24.97
CA ALA A 512 17.23 -27.31 23.73
C ALA A 512 16.55 -28.57 23.13
N ILE A 513 17.21 -29.72 23.17
CA ILE A 513 16.57 -30.99 22.76
C ILE A 513 15.34 -31.25 23.62
N ASP A 514 15.46 -31.16 24.95
CA ASP A 514 14.39 -31.38 25.92
C ASP A 514 13.21 -30.41 25.72
N HIS A 515 13.48 -29.19 25.26
CA HIS A 515 12.48 -28.19 24.89
C HIS A 515 11.83 -28.43 23.51
N GLY A 516 12.23 -29.49 22.82
CA GLY A 516 11.61 -29.97 21.58
C GLY A 516 12.27 -29.48 20.29
N PHE A 517 13.35 -28.70 20.36
CA PHE A 517 14.04 -28.21 19.17
C PHE A 517 14.64 -29.36 18.34
N ASN A 518 14.61 -29.20 17.02
CA ASN A 518 15.18 -30.14 16.06
C ASN A 518 16.15 -29.50 15.06
N HIS A 519 16.35 -28.19 15.13
CA HIS A 519 17.31 -27.45 14.31
C HIS A 519 18.20 -26.62 15.25
N PHE A 520 19.51 -26.65 15.00
CA PHE A 520 20.53 -26.07 15.87
C PHE A 520 21.51 -25.28 15.00
N LYS A 521 21.94 -24.11 15.45
CA LYS A 521 22.99 -23.31 14.81
C LYS A 521 24.20 -23.17 15.72
N MET A 522 25.41 -23.20 15.14
CA MET A 522 26.64 -22.88 15.85
C MET A 522 27.49 -21.87 15.08
N LYS A 523 28.16 -20.99 15.83
CA LYS A 523 29.13 -20.04 15.29
C LYS A 523 30.44 -20.75 14.97
N VAL A 524 31.06 -20.36 13.86
CA VAL A 524 32.35 -20.85 13.32
C VAL A 524 33.16 -19.66 12.81
N GLY A 525 34.43 -19.84 12.44
CA GLY A 525 35.22 -18.75 11.84
C GLY A 525 36.61 -18.54 12.43
N ALA A 526 36.76 -18.84 13.72
CA ALA A 526 37.95 -18.48 14.49
C ALA A 526 39.07 -19.52 14.40
N ASP A 527 38.74 -20.80 14.64
CA ASP A 527 39.67 -21.92 14.55
C ASP A 527 38.96 -23.18 14.06
N GLN A 528 39.40 -23.72 12.92
CA GLN A 528 38.68 -24.80 12.24
C GLN A 528 38.68 -26.10 13.05
N ALA A 529 39.75 -26.38 13.81
CA ALA A 529 39.84 -27.59 14.62
C ALA A 529 38.91 -27.50 15.83
N ASP A 530 38.82 -26.32 16.45
CA ASP A 530 37.86 -26.03 17.52
C ASP A 530 36.41 -26.13 17.02
N ASP A 531 36.12 -25.51 15.88
CA ASP A 531 34.80 -25.56 15.24
C ASP A 531 34.38 -27.00 14.94
N LEU A 532 35.29 -27.81 14.40
CA LEU A 532 35.05 -29.22 14.13
C LEU A 532 34.76 -30.00 15.41
N ARG A 533 35.55 -29.77 16.46
CA ARG A 533 35.41 -30.42 17.77
C ARG A 533 34.06 -30.09 18.42
N ARG A 534 33.66 -28.81 18.43
CA ARG A 534 32.36 -28.36 18.95
C ARG A 534 31.19 -28.92 18.12
N GLY A 535 31.30 -28.91 16.80
CA GLY A 535 30.29 -29.49 15.91
C GLY A 535 30.12 -31.00 16.10
N GLN A 536 31.23 -31.73 16.31
CA GLN A 536 31.20 -33.16 16.64
C GLN A 536 30.53 -33.42 17.99
N LEU A 537 30.80 -32.58 19.00
CA LEU A 537 30.12 -32.64 20.29
C LEU A 537 28.61 -32.44 20.13
N ILE A 538 28.17 -31.37 19.44
CA ILE A 538 26.74 -31.12 19.19
C ILE A 538 26.11 -32.30 18.43
N ARG A 539 26.75 -32.78 17.36
CA ARG A 539 26.28 -33.95 16.60
C ARG A 539 26.13 -35.18 17.46
N SER A 540 27.09 -35.47 18.34
CA SER A 540 27.01 -36.62 19.25
C SER A 540 25.78 -36.59 20.18
N LEU A 541 25.23 -35.40 20.46
CA LEU A 541 24.07 -35.21 21.32
C LEU A 541 22.77 -35.20 20.51
N ILE A 542 22.67 -34.37 19.48
CA ILE A 542 21.43 -34.22 18.71
C ILE A 542 21.09 -35.48 17.90
N ASP A 543 22.10 -36.30 17.57
CA ASP A 543 21.95 -37.56 16.85
C ASP A 543 21.82 -38.79 17.79
N ASP A 544 21.86 -38.62 19.11
CA ASP A 544 21.65 -39.72 20.06
C ASP A 544 20.14 -39.97 20.25
N PRO A 545 19.59 -41.11 19.80
CA PRO A 545 18.17 -41.42 19.98
C PRO A 545 17.75 -41.55 21.46
N LYS A 546 18.70 -41.73 22.39
CA LYS A 546 18.41 -41.77 23.83
C LYS A 546 18.10 -40.39 24.42
N LEU A 547 18.50 -39.33 23.74
CA LEU A 547 18.23 -37.95 24.16
C LEU A 547 16.94 -37.39 23.52
N LEU A 548 16.21 -38.18 22.73
CA LEU A 548 14.94 -37.73 22.17
C LEU A 548 13.92 -37.43 23.28
N PRO A 549 13.17 -36.31 23.18
CA PRO A 549 12.12 -35.99 24.14
C PRO A 549 11.03 -37.06 24.19
N GLU A 550 10.39 -37.19 25.35
CA GLU A 550 9.29 -38.14 25.53
C GLU A 550 8.16 -37.90 24.52
N GLY A 551 7.72 -38.98 23.86
CA GLY A 551 6.66 -38.92 22.84
C GLY A 551 7.12 -38.51 21.43
N VAL A 552 8.39 -38.13 21.24
CA VAL A 552 8.96 -37.87 19.90
C VAL A 552 9.50 -39.17 19.31
N LYS A 553 9.15 -39.43 18.04
CA LYS A 553 9.61 -40.61 17.30
C LYS A 553 10.31 -40.20 16.01
N VAL A 554 11.42 -40.89 15.71
CA VAL A 554 12.10 -40.76 14.42
C VAL A 554 11.21 -41.33 13.32
N GLY A 555 11.14 -40.64 12.17
CA GLY A 555 10.33 -41.06 11.03
C GLY A 555 8.89 -40.55 11.02
N GLU A 556 8.48 -39.77 12.03
CA GLU A 556 7.14 -39.20 12.12
C GLU A 556 7.19 -37.65 12.18
N GLY A 557 6.23 -36.99 11.53
CA GLY A 557 6.06 -35.53 11.59
C GLY A 557 7.35 -34.75 11.25
N ALA A 558 7.76 -33.84 12.15
CA ALA A 558 8.96 -33.00 11.97
C ALA A 558 10.29 -33.78 12.04
N ARG A 559 10.25 -35.10 12.31
CA ARG A 559 11.42 -36.00 12.32
C ARG A 559 11.34 -37.05 11.20
N ASP A 560 10.45 -36.88 10.22
CA ASP A 560 10.39 -37.76 9.04
C ASP A 560 11.58 -37.48 8.11
N LEU A 561 12.53 -38.43 8.07
CA LEU A 561 13.75 -38.35 7.27
C LEU A 561 13.48 -38.33 5.76
N ASN A 562 12.33 -38.83 5.32
CA ASN A 562 11.90 -38.78 3.92
C ASN A 562 10.91 -37.64 3.65
N GLY A 563 10.52 -36.90 4.70
CA GLY A 563 9.57 -35.81 4.63
C GLY A 563 10.15 -34.60 3.91
N GLU A 564 9.26 -33.80 3.32
CA GLU A 564 9.65 -32.57 2.61
C GLU A 564 10.44 -31.60 3.50
N GLY A 565 10.11 -31.53 4.80
CA GLY A 565 10.73 -30.60 5.74
C GLY A 565 12.21 -30.86 6.04
N LEU A 566 12.70 -32.09 5.85
CA LEU A 566 14.11 -32.46 6.07
C LEU A 566 14.90 -32.70 4.77
N ARG A 567 14.21 -32.72 3.62
CA ARG A 567 14.83 -32.96 2.30
C ARG A 567 15.92 -31.92 2.01
N GLY A 568 17.15 -32.42 1.86
CA GLY A 568 18.34 -31.61 1.57
C GLY A 568 18.88 -30.82 2.77
N LYS A 569 18.43 -31.10 4.00
CA LYS A 569 18.88 -30.41 5.21
C LYS A 569 20.02 -31.11 5.97
N ASN A 570 20.61 -32.17 5.40
CA ASN A 570 21.64 -32.96 6.08
C ASN A 570 21.24 -33.37 7.52
N ALA A 571 19.98 -33.80 7.67
CA ALA A 571 19.47 -34.26 8.94
C ALA A 571 20.22 -35.53 9.40
N GLY A 572 20.52 -35.60 10.70
CA GLY A 572 21.08 -36.78 11.33
C GLY A 572 20.06 -37.91 11.50
N PRO A 573 20.47 -39.06 12.07
CA PRO A 573 19.60 -40.23 12.25
C PRO A 573 18.35 -39.97 13.10
N THR A 574 18.36 -38.96 13.96
CA THR A 574 17.20 -38.54 14.78
C THR A 574 16.30 -37.53 14.06
N GLY A 575 16.64 -37.11 12.85
CA GLY A 575 15.99 -36.01 12.14
C GLY A 575 16.39 -34.62 12.64
N ALA A 576 17.48 -34.50 13.41
CA ALA A 576 18.03 -33.22 13.84
C ALA A 576 18.93 -32.58 12.77
N VAL A 577 18.85 -31.25 12.63
CA VAL A 577 19.58 -30.46 11.64
C VAL A 577 20.57 -29.54 12.34
N LEU A 578 21.78 -29.42 11.79
CA LEU A 578 22.81 -28.49 12.25
C LEU A 578 23.11 -27.48 11.16
N MET A 579 23.16 -26.20 11.51
CA MET A 579 23.60 -25.08 10.69
C MET A 579 24.88 -24.48 11.28
N ILE A 580 25.69 -23.86 10.43
CA ILE A 580 26.89 -23.14 10.85
C ILE A 580 26.85 -21.71 10.34
N ASP A 581 27.45 -20.78 11.07
CA ASP A 581 27.44 -19.35 10.76
C ASP A 581 28.81 -18.73 11.04
N SER A 582 29.38 -18.04 10.06
CA SER A 582 30.71 -17.42 10.16
C SER A 582 30.69 -15.90 10.30
N ASN A 583 29.54 -15.24 10.24
CA ASN A 583 29.45 -13.78 10.36
C ASN A 583 30.50 -13.04 9.49
N GLN A 584 30.58 -13.42 8.22
CA GLN A 584 31.28 -12.69 7.14
C GLN A 584 32.81 -12.75 7.18
N VAL A 585 33.44 -13.55 8.05
CA VAL A 585 34.89 -13.44 8.34
C VAL A 585 35.85 -13.86 7.22
N TRP A 586 35.37 -14.50 6.14
CA TRP A 586 36.26 -15.09 5.14
C TRP A 586 36.13 -14.46 3.75
N ASP A 587 37.24 -14.47 3.01
CA ASP A 587 37.22 -14.35 1.56
C ASP A 587 36.72 -15.66 0.90
N VAL A 588 36.25 -15.57 -0.35
CA VAL A 588 35.65 -16.69 -1.10
C VAL A 588 36.43 -18.01 -1.03
N LYS A 589 37.73 -17.97 -1.34
CA LYS A 589 38.56 -19.20 -1.35
C LYS A 589 38.70 -19.79 0.06
N GLN A 590 38.91 -18.92 1.04
CA GLN A 590 39.04 -19.32 2.43
C GLN A 590 37.74 -19.94 2.93
N ALA A 591 36.57 -19.35 2.64
CA ALA A 591 35.27 -19.90 3.02
C ALA A 591 35.07 -21.33 2.48
N ILE A 592 35.43 -21.57 1.21
CA ILE A 592 35.32 -22.89 0.58
C ILE A 592 36.22 -23.91 1.31
N GLU A 593 37.50 -23.61 1.46
CA GLU A 593 38.46 -24.51 2.13
C GLU A 593 38.10 -24.75 3.60
N TYR A 594 37.61 -23.71 4.27
CA TYR A 594 37.22 -23.78 5.68
C TYR A 594 36.00 -24.68 5.88
N VAL A 595 34.93 -24.46 5.11
CA VAL A 595 33.68 -25.21 5.26
C VAL A 595 33.85 -26.67 4.81
N GLN A 596 34.70 -26.95 3.82
CA GLN A 596 35.05 -28.33 3.43
C GLN A 596 35.69 -29.11 4.58
N GLY A 597 36.51 -28.47 5.43
CA GLY A 597 37.07 -29.12 6.62
C GLY A 597 36.03 -29.46 7.70
N LEU A 598 34.82 -28.88 7.61
CA LEU A 598 33.70 -29.15 8.50
C LEU A 598 32.68 -30.14 7.91
N GLU A 599 32.95 -30.75 6.75
CA GLU A 599 31.99 -31.63 6.07
C GLU A 599 31.50 -32.79 6.96
N THR A 600 32.34 -33.30 7.86
CA THR A 600 32.00 -34.45 8.72
C THR A 600 30.88 -34.17 9.73
N ILE A 601 30.64 -32.91 10.10
CA ILE A 601 29.50 -32.51 10.95
C ILE A 601 28.23 -32.24 10.15
N LYS A 602 28.28 -32.40 8.82
CA LYS A 602 27.15 -32.37 7.89
C LYS A 602 26.24 -31.13 8.09
N PRO A 603 26.76 -29.91 7.96
CA PRO A 603 25.92 -28.73 8.10
C PRO A 603 24.88 -28.68 6.98
N TRP A 604 23.66 -28.22 7.27
CA TRP A 604 22.66 -27.93 6.22
C TRP A 604 23.15 -26.80 5.33
N PHE A 605 23.54 -25.68 5.93
CA PHE A 605 24.13 -24.55 5.23
C PHE A 605 25.22 -23.89 6.07
N ILE A 606 26.05 -23.10 5.39
CA ILE A 606 26.87 -22.04 5.97
C ILE A 606 26.18 -20.69 5.79
N GLU A 607 26.01 -19.96 6.89
CA GLU A 607 25.47 -18.61 6.95
C GLU A 607 26.58 -17.57 6.93
N GLU A 608 26.35 -16.52 6.13
CA GLU A 608 27.25 -15.40 5.88
C GLU A 608 28.73 -15.84 5.73
N PRO A 609 29.04 -16.70 4.74
CA PRO A 609 30.40 -17.20 4.54
C PRO A 609 31.40 -16.10 4.14
N THR A 610 30.92 -14.96 3.65
CA THR A 610 31.74 -13.83 3.20
C THR A 610 30.96 -12.52 3.33
N ALA A 611 31.53 -11.41 2.86
CA ALA A 611 30.93 -10.07 2.94
C ALA A 611 29.49 -10.05 2.39
N PRO A 612 28.53 -9.38 3.07
CA PRO A 612 27.10 -9.42 2.74
C PRO A 612 26.78 -8.71 1.41
N ASP A 613 27.69 -7.85 0.94
CA ASP A 613 27.61 -7.18 -0.36
C ASP A 613 28.13 -8.06 -1.53
N ASP A 614 28.87 -9.14 -1.25
CA ASP A 614 29.51 -9.96 -2.28
C ASP A 614 28.59 -11.08 -2.79
N ILE A 615 27.59 -10.70 -3.60
CA ILE A 615 26.64 -11.62 -4.23
C ILE A 615 27.37 -12.69 -5.07
N LEU A 616 28.40 -12.29 -5.82
CA LEU A 616 29.13 -13.21 -6.69
C LEU A 616 30.03 -14.16 -5.90
N GLY A 617 30.59 -13.68 -4.79
CA GLY A 617 31.31 -14.50 -3.82
C GLY A 617 30.41 -15.57 -3.23
N HIS A 618 29.22 -15.21 -2.75
CA HIS A 618 28.22 -16.18 -2.27
C HIS A 618 27.88 -17.23 -3.34
N ALA A 619 27.66 -16.81 -4.60
CA ALA A 619 27.39 -17.74 -5.70
C ALA A 619 28.57 -18.68 -5.99
N ALA A 620 29.81 -18.19 -5.93
CA ALA A 620 31.01 -19.01 -6.11
C ALA A 620 31.18 -20.04 -4.98
N ILE A 621 30.97 -19.62 -3.73
CA ILE A 621 31.02 -20.48 -2.54
C ILE A 621 29.95 -21.56 -2.64
N ARG A 622 28.70 -21.16 -2.91
CA ARG A 622 27.57 -22.10 -3.06
C ARG A 622 27.85 -23.14 -4.13
N LYS A 623 28.35 -22.72 -5.30
CA LYS A 623 28.71 -23.64 -6.38
C LYS A 623 29.77 -24.66 -5.96
N ALA A 624 30.76 -24.23 -5.18
CA ALA A 624 31.84 -25.09 -4.71
C ALA A 624 31.42 -26.05 -3.58
N LEU A 625 30.47 -25.64 -2.73
CA LEU A 625 29.98 -26.45 -1.61
C LEU A 625 28.85 -27.42 -1.99
N LYS A 626 28.13 -27.16 -3.09
CA LYS A 626 27.04 -28.02 -3.58
C LYS A 626 27.40 -29.51 -3.72
N PRO A 627 28.59 -29.91 -4.23
CA PRO A 627 29.00 -31.33 -4.27
C PRO A 627 29.14 -31.99 -2.89
N HIS A 628 29.37 -31.22 -1.84
CA HIS A 628 29.44 -31.68 -0.44
C HIS A 628 28.06 -31.69 0.23
N GLY A 629 27.00 -31.31 -0.50
CA GLY A 629 25.64 -31.23 0.03
C GLY A 629 25.42 -30.08 1.00
N ILE A 630 26.32 -29.09 1.07
CA ILE A 630 26.23 -27.95 1.99
C ILE A 630 25.69 -26.74 1.22
N GLY A 631 24.58 -26.17 1.70
CA GLY A 631 23.98 -24.96 1.14
C GLY A 631 24.63 -23.67 1.64
N VAL A 632 24.19 -22.55 1.09
CA VAL A 632 24.61 -21.20 1.54
C VAL A 632 23.39 -20.37 1.96
N ALA A 633 23.51 -19.69 3.10
CA ALA A 633 22.53 -18.74 3.61
C ALA A 633 23.18 -17.36 3.79
N THR A 634 22.41 -16.30 3.60
CA THR A 634 22.78 -14.93 3.97
C THR A 634 21.53 -14.05 4.04
N GLY A 635 21.66 -12.89 4.67
CA GLY A 635 20.70 -11.80 4.54
C GLY A 635 20.50 -10.91 5.76
N GLU A 636 20.97 -11.30 6.95
CA GLU A 636 20.88 -10.46 8.16
C GLU A 636 21.55 -9.08 7.98
N HIS A 637 22.57 -9.01 7.12
CA HIS A 637 23.25 -7.77 6.75
C HIS A 637 22.97 -7.32 5.31
N ALA A 638 22.13 -8.03 4.55
CA ALA A 638 21.73 -7.60 3.21
C ALA A 638 20.89 -6.33 3.30
N HIS A 639 21.42 -5.23 2.76
CA HIS A 639 20.97 -3.89 3.16
C HIS A 639 19.64 -3.43 2.54
N ASN A 640 19.15 -4.05 1.48
CA ASN A 640 17.84 -3.73 0.87
C ASN A 640 17.34 -4.84 -0.07
N ARG A 641 16.12 -4.67 -0.59
CA ARG A 641 15.50 -5.61 -1.55
C ARG A 641 16.28 -5.79 -2.86
N MET A 642 17.10 -4.83 -3.29
CA MET A 642 17.90 -4.98 -4.52
C MET A 642 19.05 -5.97 -4.34
N VAL A 643 19.65 -6.04 -3.15
CA VAL A 643 20.66 -7.07 -2.83
C VAL A 643 20.01 -8.45 -2.84
N PHE A 644 18.87 -8.60 -2.18
CA PHE A 644 18.10 -9.85 -2.21
C PHE A 644 17.72 -10.26 -3.63
N LYS A 645 17.26 -9.31 -4.46
CA LYS A 645 17.00 -9.54 -5.88
C LYS A 645 18.20 -10.17 -6.58
N GLN A 646 19.39 -9.61 -6.38
CA GLN A 646 20.62 -10.06 -7.02
C GLN A 646 21.09 -11.41 -6.49
N LEU A 647 20.98 -11.66 -5.17
CA LEU A 647 21.24 -12.97 -4.56
C LEU A 647 20.38 -14.07 -5.18
N LEU A 648 19.09 -13.79 -5.40
CA LEU A 648 18.13 -14.71 -6.02
C LEU A 648 18.42 -14.90 -7.53
N GLN A 649 18.61 -13.81 -8.28
CA GLN A 649 18.91 -13.87 -9.72
C GLN A 649 20.25 -14.57 -10.03
N ALA A 650 21.24 -14.47 -9.13
CA ALA A 650 22.55 -15.10 -9.28
C ALA A 650 22.59 -16.56 -8.79
N ASP A 651 21.47 -17.10 -8.27
CA ASP A 651 21.41 -18.42 -7.62
C ASP A 651 22.52 -18.54 -6.54
N ALA A 652 22.69 -17.47 -5.76
CA ALA A 652 23.79 -17.30 -4.81
C ALA A 652 23.53 -17.98 -3.46
N ILE A 653 22.27 -18.26 -3.14
CA ILE A 653 21.81 -18.72 -1.82
C ILE A 653 20.81 -19.86 -1.97
N ASP A 654 20.79 -20.77 -1.00
CA ASP A 654 19.77 -21.80 -0.83
C ASP A 654 18.73 -21.41 0.22
N VAL A 655 19.09 -20.49 1.12
CA VAL A 655 18.26 -19.99 2.20
C VAL A 655 18.36 -18.46 2.27
N CYS A 656 17.21 -17.80 2.29
CA CYS A 656 17.08 -16.36 2.38
C CYS A 656 16.81 -15.96 3.83
N GLN A 657 17.67 -15.13 4.42
CA GLN A 657 17.51 -14.67 5.80
C GLN A 657 17.07 -13.21 5.80
N ILE A 658 15.77 -12.98 5.92
CA ILE A 658 15.27 -11.62 6.14
C ILE A 658 15.56 -11.19 7.59
N ASP A 659 15.67 -9.88 7.79
CA ASP A 659 15.78 -9.27 9.11
C ASP A 659 14.81 -8.07 9.21
N SER A 660 14.11 -7.96 10.35
CA SER A 660 13.06 -6.96 10.60
C SER A 660 13.59 -5.54 10.80
N CYS A 661 14.87 -5.39 11.14
CA CYS A 661 15.52 -4.16 11.55
C CYS A 661 16.59 -3.67 10.56
N ARG A 662 17.07 -4.54 9.67
CA ARG A 662 18.07 -4.25 8.63
C ARG A 662 17.45 -3.62 7.40
N LEU A 663 16.35 -4.19 6.94
CA LEU A 663 15.54 -3.64 5.86
C LEU A 663 14.75 -2.43 6.35
N ALA A 664 14.26 -1.60 5.44
CA ALA A 664 13.42 -0.45 5.78
C ALA A 664 11.98 -0.89 6.11
N GLY A 665 11.86 -1.73 7.14
CA GLY A 665 10.63 -2.15 7.77
C GLY A 665 9.82 -3.19 6.98
N VAL A 666 8.64 -3.49 7.49
CA VAL A 666 7.71 -4.50 6.94
C VAL A 666 7.46 -4.25 5.45
N SER A 667 7.30 -2.98 5.06
CA SER A 667 7.03 -2.59 3.67
C SER A 667 8.07 -3.15 2.68
N GLU A 668 9.35 -3.13 3.04
CA GLU A 668 10.44 -3.68 2.23
C GLU A 668 10.60 -5.20 2.41
N VAL A 669 10.39 -5.72 3.62
CA VAL A 669 10.43 -7.17 3.89
C VAL A 669 9.42 -7.93 3.03
N LEU A 670 8.20 -7.40 2.87
CA LEU A 670 7.15 -8.01 2.03
C LEU A 670 7.63 -8.21 0.58
N ALA A 671 8.39 -7.26 0.04
CA ALA A 671 8.96 -7.37 -1.31
C ALA A 671 9.96 -8.53 -1.41
N VAL A 672 10.79 -8.71 -0.37
CA VAL A 672 11.77 -9.81 -0.31
C VAL A 672 11.08 -11.17 -0.16
N LEU A 673 10.04 -11.27 0.67
CA LEU A 673 9.24 -12.49 0.81
C LEU A 673 8.60 -12.91 -0.52
N LEU A 674 8.01 -11.95 -1.25
CA LEU A 674 7.40 -12.20 -2.56
C LEU A 674 8.46 -12.67 -3.59
N MET A 675 9.65 -12.07 -3.61
CA MET A 675 10.74 -12.53 -4.46
C MET A 675 11.22 -13.93 -4.06
N ALA A 676 11.45 -14.21 -2.78
CA ALA A 676 11.90 -15.52 -2.32
C ALA A 676 10.90 -16.62 -2.71
N ALA A 677 9.59 -16.36 -2.54
CA ALA A 677 8.54 -17.27 -2.96
C ALA A 677 8.52 -17.50 -4.48
N LYS A 678 8.66 -16.44 -5.30
CA LYS A 678 8.73 -16.54 -6.76
C LYS A 678 9.93 -17.38 -7.22
N PHE A 679 11.08 -17.22 -6.57
CA PHE A 679 12.31 -17.95 -6.90
C PHE A 679 12.38 -19.34 -6.24
N GLY A 680 11.43 -19.70 -5.38
CA GLY A 680 11.40 -20.99 -4.69
C GLY A 680 12.49 -21.16 -3.64
N VAL A 681 13.01 -20.06 -3.09
CA VAL A 681 14.05 -20.06 -2.05
C VAL A 681 13.38 -20.00 -0.67
N VAL A 682 13.84 -20.87 0.23
CA VAL A 682 13.30 -21.00 1.60
C VAL A 682 13.68 -19.76 2.40
N VAL A 683 12.74 -19.22 3.18
CA VAL A 683 13.01 -18.10 4.08
C VAL A 683 13.23 -18.65 5.50
N CYS A 684 14.37 -18.31 6.09
CA CYS A 684 14.68 -18.60 7.49
C CYS A 684 15.10 -17.28 8.14
N PRO A 685 14.16 -16.50 8.71
CA PRO A 685 14.48 -15.18 9.21
C PRO A 685 15.56 -15.22 10.30
N HIS A 686 16.45 -14.24 10.24
CA HIS A 686 17.41 -13.96 11.31
C HIS A 686 16.67 -13.41 12.52
N ALA A 687 17.12 -13.81 13.70
CA ALA A 687 16.68 -13.25 14.98
C ALA A 687 17.91 -13.05 15.88
N GLY A 688 17.82 -13.23 17.19
CA GLY A 688 18.91 -12.83 18.08
C GLY A 688 18.96 -11.32 18.27
N GLY A 689 19.95 -10.79 19.00
CA GLY A 689 19.90 -9.38 19.40
C GLY A 689 18.81 -9.09 20.45
N VAL A 690 18.33 -7.85 20.48
CA VAL A 690 17.20 -7.42 21.32
C VAL A 690 15.96 -7.26 20.45
N GLY A 691 14.87 -7.97 20.80
CA GLY A 691 13.53 -7.83 20.23
C GLY A 691 13.34 -8.30 18.78
N LEU A 692 14.36 -8.86 18.12
CA LEU A 692 14.19 -9.38 16.76
C LEU A 692 13.22 -10.57 16.75
N CYS A 693 13.32 -11.48 17.73
CA CYS A 693 12.42 -12.62 17.89
C CYS A 693 10.94 -12.20 17.91
N GLU A 694 10.61 -11.13 18.64
CA GLU A 694 9.27 -10.52 18.72
C GLU A 694 8.80 -10.02 17.34
N TYR A 695 9.68 -9.42 16.55
CA TYR A 695 9.33 -8.99 15.20
C TYR A 695 9.20 -10.15 14.20
N VAL A 696 10.21 -11.01 14.08
CA VAL A 696 10.30 -11.94 12.95
C VAL A 696 9.31 -13.11 13.03
N ILE A 697 8.70 -13.37 14.20
CA ILE A 697 7.56 -14.28 14.28
C ILE A 697 6.36 -13.77 13.47
N HIS A 698 6.07 -12.46 13.48
CA HIS A 698 4.98 -11.92 12.66
C HIS A 698 5.28 -12.08 11.18
N LEU A 699 6.52 -11.79 10.75
CA LEU A 699 6.95 -11.89 9.36
C LEU A 699 6.90 -13.34 8.85
N SER A 700 7.29 -14.29 9.69
CA SER A 700 7.21 -15.73 9.40
C SER A 700 5.77 -16.21 9.24
N LEU A 701 4.85 -15.71 10.08
CA LEU A 701 3.42 -16.00 9.99
C LEU A 701 2.81 -15.40 8.73
N ILE A 702 3.19 -14.17 8.36
CA ILE A 702 2.77 -13.53 7.11
C ILE A 702 3.23 -14.36 5.91
N ASP A 703 4.50 -14.75 5.86
CA ASP A 703 5.03 -15.58 4.79
C ASP A 703 4.24 -16.88 4.64
N TYR A 704 4.12 -17.65 5.71
CA TYR A 704 3.43 -18.94 5.68
C TYR A 704 1.95 -18.81 5.31
N ILE A 705 1.24 -17.86 5.92
CA ILE A 705 -0.21 -17.74 5.73
C ILE A 705 -0.52 -17.12 4.38
N ALA A 706 0.18 -16.07 3.95
CA ALA A 706 -0.19 -15.30 2.75
C ALA A 706 0.70 -15.53 1.52
N VAL A 707 1.99 -15.85 1.68
CA VAL A 707 2.98 -15.78 0.60
C VAL A 707 3.48 -17.16 0.15
N SER A 708 4.28 -17.85 0.96
CA SER A 708 4.88 -19.13 0.61
C SER A 708 3.88 -20.29 0.69
N GLY A 709 2.95 -20.24 1.65
CA GLY A 709 1.97 -21.30 1.88
C GLY A 709 2.54 -22.54 2.56
N SER A 710 3.81 -22.54 2.98
CA SER A 710 4.45 -23.68 3.64
C SER A 710 5.38 -23.24 4.77
N MET A 711 5.25 -23.89 5.93
CA MET A 711 6.19 -23.76 7.05
C MET A 711 7.03 -25.03 7.23
N GLU A 712 6.91 -26.03 6.36
CA GLU A 712 7.59 -27.31 6.57
C GLU A 712 9.09 -27.22 6.27
N ARG A 713 9.49 -26.36 5.33
CA ARG A 713 10.91 -26.12 4.99
C ARG A 713 11.51 -24.92 5.74
N ASN A 714 10.70 -23.93 6.10
CA ASN A 714 11.13 -22.75 6.83
C ASN A 714 11.39 -23.09 8.31
N VAL A 715 12.38 -22.42 8.91
CA VAL A 715 12.61 -22.44 10.36
C VAL A 715 13.00 -21.04 10.79
N LEU A 716 12.44 -20.58 11.91
CA LEU A 716 12.70 -19.25 12.45
C LEU A 716 13.75 -19.32 13.57
N GLU A 717 14.73 -18.42 13.55
CA GLU A 717 15.74 -18.35 14.61
C GLU A 717 15.13 -17.97 15.96
N TYR A 718 15.56 -18.64 17.04
CA TYR A 718 15.27 -18.28 18.42
C TYR A 718 16.56 -18.18 19.24
N VAL A 719 16.63 -17.13 20.05
CA VAL A 719 17.66 -16.86 21.05
C VAL A 719 16.94 -16.42 22.31
N ASP A 720 17.22 -17.07 23.44
CA ASP A 720 16.54 -16.89 24.72
C ASP A 720 17.12 -15.72 25.54
N HIS A 721 17.01 -14.50 25.00
CA HIS A 721 17.66 -13.31 25.57
C HIS A 721 16.77 -12.07 25.50
N LEU A 722 16.70 -11.32 26.61
CA LEU A 722 16.11 -9.98 26.72
C LEU A 722 14.59 -9.87 26.50
N HIS A 723 13.88 -10.99 26.36
CA HIS A 723 12.42 -11.03 26.18
C HIS A 723 11.66 -10.36 27.34
N GLU A 724 12.20 -10.46 28.57
CA GLU A 724 11.60 -9.90 29.79
C GLU A 724 11.35 -8.38 29.71
N HIS A 725 12.07 -7.68 28.84
CA HIS A 725 11.98 -6.23 28.67
C HIS A 725 10.79 -5.80 27.80
N PHE A 726 10.12 -6.72 27.12
CA PHE A 726 8.95 -6.42 26.28
C PHE A 726 7.64 -6.63 27.02
N VAL A 727 6.62 -5.84 26.67
CA VAL A 727 5.25 -5.99 27.20
C VAL A 727 4.64 -7.31 26.70
N HIS A 728 4.88 -7.65 25.43
CA HIS A 728 4.39 -8.86 24.75
C HIS A 728 5.57 -9.71 24.26
N PRO A 729 6.30 -10.39 25.16
CA PRO A 729 7.44 -11.22 24.77
C PRO A 729 6.99 -12.39 23.89
N CYS A 730 7.85 -12.78 22.93
CA CYS A 730 7.63 -14.03 22.21
C CYS A 730 7.78 -15.24 23.15
N SER A 731 7.29 -16.41 22.74
CA SER A 731 7.44 -17.63 23.52
C SER A 731 7.52 -18.88 22.66
N ILE A 732 8.17 -19.91 23.19
CA ILE A 732 8.35 -21.22 22.57
C ILE A 732 7.50 -22.26 23.31
N ASN A 733 6.81 -23.14 22.58
CA ASN A 733 6.10 -24.28 23.17
C ASN A 733 7.04 -25.49 23.38
N SER A 734 6.53 -26.52 24.06
CA SER A 734 7.28 -27.74 24.38
C SER A 734 7.73 -28.58 23.17
N LYS A 735 7.40 -28.17 21.94
CA LYS A 735 7.83 -28.81 20.69
C LYS A 735 8.89 -28.00 19.95
N GLY A 736 9.52 -27.01 20.60
CA GLY A 736 10.52 -26.13 20.00
C GLY A 736 9.94 -25.26 18.88
N ARG A 737 8.72 -24.74 19.08
CA ARG A 737 8.00 -23.93 18.07
C ARG A 737 7.52 -22.64 18.71
N TYR A 738 7.60 -21.54 17.97
CA TYR A 738 7.02 -20.26 18.38
C TYR A 738 5.52 -20.39 18.56
N ASN A 739 5.03 -19.87 19.69
CA ASN A 739 3.62 -19.60 19.86
C ASN A 739 3.21 -18.43 18.97
N VAL A 740 1.99 -18.51 18.43
CA VAL A 740 1.42 -17.44 17.62
C VAL A 740 1.07 -16.26 18.54
N PRO A 741 1.49 -15.02 18.22
CA PRO A 741 1.01 -13.82 18.91
C PRO A 741 -0.51 -13.65 18.70
N LEU A 742 -1.27 -13.49 19.79
CA LEU A 742 -2.74 -13.47 19.75
C LEU A 742 -3.36 -12.25 20.42
N ASP A 743 -2.58 -11.39 21.08
CA ASP A 743 -3.14 -10.25 21.79
C ASP A 743 -3.51 -9.15 20.78
N PRO A 744 -4.80 -8.76 20.66
CA PRO A 744 -5.21 -7.72 19.73
C PRO A 744 -4.53 -6.36 19.96
N LYS A 745 -3.93 -6.12 21.13
CA LYS A 745 -3.28 -4.85 21.47
C LYS A 745 -1.77 -4.85 21.27
N GLU A 746 -1.16 -6.01 21.00
CA GLU A 746 0.31 -6.09 20.95
C GLU A 746 0.93 -5.36 19.75
N GLY A 747 0.13 -5.16 18.69
CA GLY A 747 0.61 -4.58 17.44
C GLY A 747 1.70 -5.46 16.83
N TYR A 748 2.92 -4.93 16.80
CA TYR A 748 4.14 -5.59 16.34
C TYR A 748 5.03 -6.09 17.50
N SER A 749 4.48 -6.17 18.71
CA SER A 749 5.06 -6.82 19.89
C SER A 749 6.37 -6.22 20.43
N ILE A 750 6.69 -4.98 20.03
CA ILE A 750 7.97 -4.34 20.35
C ILE A 750 7.93 -3.27 21.44
N GLU A 751 6.76 -3.06 22.03
CA GLU A 751 6.62 -2.11 23.14
C GLU A 751 7.49 -2.56 24.32
N PHE A 752 8.46 -1.72 24.69
CA PHE A 752 9.27 -1.91 25.89
C PHE A 752 8.45 -1.64 27.15
N ARG A 753 8.76 -2.40 28.20
CA ARG A 753 8.40 -2.03 29.57
C ARG A 753 9.11 -0.72 29.95
N GLN A 754 8.38 0.19 30.59
CA GLN A 754 8.93 1.48 31.01
C GLN A 754 10.09 1.31 32.00
N GLU A 755 10.08 0.25 32.80
CA GLU A 755 11.16 -0.13 33.70
C GLU A 755 12.46 -0.44 32.94
N ALA A 756 12.36 -1.12 31.78
CA ALA A 756 13.52 -1.44 30.97
C ALA A 756 14.17 -0.18 30.37
N ILE A 757 13.36 0.77 29.88
CA ILE A 757 13.86 2.07 29.42
C ILE A 757 14.53 2.82 30.57
N GLY A 758 13.86 2.95 31.73
CA GLY A 758 14.40 3.66 32.88
C GLY A 758 15.71 3.07 33.43
N GLU A 759 15.92 1.77 33.27
CA GLU A 759 17.14 1.08 33.69
C GLU A 759 18.27 1.18 32.67
N PHE A 760 17.98 0.94 31.38
CA PHE A 760 18.99 0.68 30.35
C PHE A 760 19.15 1.79 29.31
N GLU A 761 18.40 2.89 29.40
CA GLU A 761 18.60 4.06 28.52
C GLU A 761 20.00 4.66 28.70
N PHE A 762 20.75 4.82 27.62
CA PHE A 762 22.12 5.29 27.64
C PHE A 762 22.20 6.80 27.43
N PRO A 763 23.05 7.55 28.18
CA PRO A 763 23.89 7.09 29.29
C PRO A 763 23.24 7.27 30.68
N ASN A 764 21.94 7.64 30.74
CA ASN A 764 21.32 8.21 31.94
C ASN A 764 20.47 7.23 32.77
N GLY A 765 20.21 6.04 32.24
CA GLY A 765 19.48 4.97 32.91
C GLY A 765 20.20 4.50 34.17
N SER A 766 19.44 3.95 35.11
CA SER A 766 19.94 3.62 36.45
C SER A 766 21.14 2.68 36.42
N TYR A 767 21.18 1.72 35.49
CA TYR A 767 22.31 0.82 35.30
C TYR A 767 23.59 1.58 34.91
N TRP A 768 23.52 2.41 33.86
CA TRP A 768 24.69 3.12 33.32
C TRP A 768 25.25 4.17 34.28
N VAL A 769 24.37 4.87 34.99
CA VAL A 769 24.77 5.82 36.05
C VAL A 769 25.47 5.08 37.19
N GLY A 770 24.92 3.94 37.63
CA GLY A 770 25.54 3.08 38.66
C GLY A 770 26.94 2.63 38.25
N ARG A 771 27.10 2.12 37.02
CA ARG A 771 28.41 1.68 36.50
C ARG A 771 29.42 2.81 36.36
N ALA A 772 28.97 4.01 35.97
CA ALA A 772 29.85 5.18 35.89
C ALA A 772 30.32 5.64 37.28
N ALA A 773 29.51 5.45 38.32
CA ALA A 773 29.89 5.72 39.71
C ALA A 773 30.87 4.68 40.25
N GLU A 774 30.71 3.39 39.92
CA GLU A 774 31.65 2.31 40.32
C GLU A 774 33.05 2.46 39.70
N LYS A 775 33.16 3.11 38.53
CA LYS A 775 34.45 3.34 37.83
C LYS A 775 35.21 4.57 38.32
N LYS A 776 34.58 5.46 39.09
CA LYS A 776 35.19 6.66 39.68
C LYS A 776 35.68 6.37 41.10
#